data_AF-A0A165FIG9-F1
#
_entry.id   AF-A0A165FIG9-F1
#
_cell.length_a   1.000
_cell.length_b   1.000
_cell.length_c   1.000
_cell.angle_alpha   90.00
_cell.angle_beta   90.00
_cell.angle_gamma   90.00
#
_symmetry.space_group_name_H-M   'P 1'
#
loop_
_entity.id
_entity.type
_entity.pdbx_description
1 polymer ?
#
loop_
_entity_poly.entity_id
_entity_poly.type
_entity_poly.pdbx_seq_one_letter_code
_entity_poly.pdbx_strand_id
1 'polypeptide(L)'
;MSAPYTTFSAHPSSSRPVTSMSRGWTAQSRPTTARPQTAASSKHDPSYVVAVLEGRGVAREVGLAALDKDTGRVLLIQLADSPTYIKTLHQLHLRSPSLILVPDTFLSVSDISLASGGKKPSTTSVLVQCLMEEFDVPVEPVLRKYWNESAGLDFVDQLTVDDEERAATLVAVSTKYYALSAASALFKHAEAKLNIRFAATSLMIRYVQVEGTMMIDPETARNLELIGNISHKRSSHSLFGMLNHTFTAMGARLLRVNVLSPISVQSSLEARLDVVEELVQNEDRFNEVKNALKMLNKLDLDKLISSLVASEARVMSTAKPAAARVTQMLNLRNVVKNIPLLAKAMEGSRSQLLRVIVDMISDTRLAKIAELIASSLNDQAISAKGGLEAVNSRVYAVKANYNRLLDVARETYKENVGDIFTLNRELSEQHNLPFTLVYQDSGFVFALKKADLEGELPRGFLSVVQHKGRWLFSSLELKKRNARMKDALDETLILSERIIQELTAEIILDIGALYKASEAIAIVDMLWSFAHASILRPEFTGTLAIKAGRHPVLEGVTAAGTLVPNDVYCCEASSFQIIQGKSTYLRQVGLLTIMAMCGCFVPAEYGSFRLHDALLTRLSNDDDVEKNLSTFANEMASCAMILGIATADSLVLIDEVGRGTSPIEGAGIAHAIAEELIRIKAYVFFATHFHELAITLSRQPSKTRRSASNFGMTFQYKIVDGAPDDMNHYGLELARLADLPEDVLVEAKRVSEHLTDMEEREQRESHTNMVAIRRKALLRLRTQLTQALDHSTLPDAELADYIARFQRDITQVLHDTL
;
A
#
# COMPACT_ATOMS: atom_id res chain seq x y z
N MET A 1 86.01 7.25 -12.37
CA MET A 1 84.86 7.48 -11.46
C MET A 1 83.72 8.01 -12.32
N SER A 2 83.21 7.23 -13.28
CA SER A 2 82.26 6.10 -13.20
C SER A 2 80.85 6.55 -13.57
N ALA A 3 80.64 6.59 -14.89
CA ALA A 3 79.38 6.36 -15.59
C ALA A 3 79.55 5.01 -16.37
N PRO A 4 78.64 4.52 -17.25
CA PRO A 4 77.17 4.35 -17.19
C PRO A 4 76.68 2.97 -17.79
N TYR A 5 75.34 2.78 -17.91
CA TYR A 5 74.57 1.92 -18.85
C TYR A 5 74.39 0.38 -18.69
N THR A 6 73.23 -0.06 -19.24
CA THR A 6 72.78 -1.37 -19.79
C THR A 6 71.81 -2.20 -18.93
N THR A 7 70.75 -2.89 -19.40
CA THR A 7 69.99 -3.03 -20.69
C THR A 7 68.71 -3.88 -20.45
N PHE A 8 67.77 -3.78 -21.40
CA PHE A 8 66.56 -4.59 -21.67
C PHE A 8 66.67 -6.15 -21.65
N SER A 9 65.57 -6.84 -21.29
CA SER A 9 64.93 -8.00 -21.98
C SER A 9 63.60 -8.35 -21.27
N ALA A 10 62.41 -8.30 -21.88
CA ALA A 10 61.76 -9.16 -22.89
C ALA A 10 61.45 -10.60 -22.41
N HIS A 11 60.17 -10.91 -22.16
CA HIS A 11 59.60 -12.27 -22.22
C HIS A 11 58.05 -12.24 -22.32
N PRO A 12 57.40 -13.31 -22.84
CA PRO A 12 56.52 -13.18 -24.00
C PRO A 12 55.04 -13.57 -23.75
N SER A 13 54.23 -13.28 -24.76
CA SER A 13 52.89 -13.78 -25.00
C SER A 13 52.85 -15.31 -25.20
N SER A 14 51.88 -15.99 -24.59
CA SER A 14 51.26 -17.17 -25.21
C SER A 14 49.80 -17.38 -24.77
N SER A 15 48.99 -17.39 -25.82
CA SER A 15 47.64 -17.92 -25.99
C SER A 15 47.20 -19.05 -25.06
N ARG A 16 45.94 -18.96 -24.62
CA ARG A 16 45.12 -20.14 -24.29
C ARG A 16 43.78 -20.10 -25.02
N PRO A 17 43.26 -21.27 -25.43
CA PRO A 17 42.40 -21.40 -26.59
C PRO A 17 40.91 -21.42 -26.22
N VAL A 18 40.12 -20.99 -27.20
CA VAL A 18 38.68 -21.23 -27.28
C VAL A 18 38.46 -22.71 -27.56
N THR A 19 37.72 -23.39 -26.69
CA THR A 19 37.08 -24.67 -27.01
C THR A 19 35.61 -24.61 -26.64
N SER A 20 34.78 -24.58 -27.67
CA SER A 20 33.37 -24.90 -27.65
C SER A 20 33.17 -26.35 -27.22
N MET A 21 32.44 -26.60 -26.13
CA MET A 21 31.68 -27.84 -25.96
C MET A 21 30.34 -27.53 -25.32
N SER A 22 29.30 -27.86 -26.09
CA SER A 22 27.89 -27.90 -25.72
C SER A 22 27.65 -28.78 -24.49
N ARG A 23 26.89 -28.26 -23.52
CA ARG A 23 26.21 -29.08 -22.52
C ARG A 23 24.74 -28.68 -22.45
N GLY A 24 23.89 -29.68 -22.69
CA GLY A 24 22.44 -29.55 -22.75
C GLY A 24 21.84 -29.10 -21.42
N TRP A 25 20.87 -28.20 -21.53
CA TRP A 25 19.98 -27.83 -20.44
C TRP A 25 19.03 -29.00 -20.15
N THR A 26 19.21 -29.65 -19.00
CA THR A 26 18.17 -30.43 -18.35
C THR A 26 17.55 -29.58 -17.24
N ALA A 27 16.29 -29.25 -17.42
CA ALA A 27 15.45 -28.55 -16.46
C ALA A 27 15.23 -29.40 -15.21
N GLN A 28 15.66 -28.93 -14.05
CA GLN A 28 15.14 -29.35 -12.73
C GLN A 28 15.37 -28.19 -11.75
N SER A 29 14.39 -27.29 -11.65
CA SER A 29 14.33 -26.27 -10.62
C SER A 29 14.11 -26.95 -9.26
N ARG A 30 15.06 -26.76 -8.33
CA ARG A 30 14.88 -27.11 -6.92
C ARG A 30 13.87 -26.14 -6.30
N PRO A 31 12.87 -26.60 -5.52
CA PRO A 31 12.01 -25.71 -4.76
C PRO A 31 12.81 -25.10 -3.61
N THR A 32 12.79 -23.78 -3.51
CA THR A 32 13.40 -23.02 -2.40
C THR A 32 12.62 -23.27 -1.12
N THR A 33 13.33 -23.63 -0.05
CA THR A 33 12.74 -23.86 1.27
C THR A 33 12.44 -22.51 1.93
N ALA A 34 11.15 -22.23 2.17
CA ALA A 34 10.71 -21.03 2.87
C ALA A 34 11.12 -21.08 4.36
N ARG A 35 11.88 -20.08 4.81
CA ARG A 35 12.22 -19.84 6.22
C ARG A 35 11.07 -19.05 6.89
N PRO A 36 10.85 -19.17 8.21
CA PRO A 36 9.75 -18.47 8.88
C PRO A 36 9.96 -16.96 8.86
N GLN A 37 8.97 -16.20 8.40
CA GLN A 37 9.01 -14.74 8.38
C GLN A 37 8.66 -14.15 9.75
N THR A 38 9.51 -13.25 10.24
CA THR A 38 9.20 -12.32 11.33
C THR A 38 8.30 -11.20 10.80
N ALA A 39 7.32 -10.80 11.60
CA ALA A 39 6.37 -9.73 11.31
C ALA A 39 7.09 -8.39 11.09
N ALA A 40 7.31 -8.01 9.83
CA ALA A 40 7.59 -6.63 9.34
C ALA A 40 8.06 -6.63 7.86
N SER A 41 7.58 -7.53 6.99
CA SER A 41 7.84 -7.39 5.55
C SER A 41 6.67 -6.69 4.87
N SER A 42 6.89 -5.45 4.45
CA SER A 42 6.03 -4.59 3.63
C SER A 42 5.66 -5.14 2.24
N LYS A 43 5.98 -6.42 1.95
CA LYS A 43 5.55 -7.09 0.72
C LYS A 43 4.22 -7.78 0.98
N HIS A 44 3.14 -7.12 0.60
CA HIS A 44 1.92 -7.84 0.28
C HIS A 44 2.18 -8.57 -1.04
N ASP A 45 2.21 -9.90 -1.02
CA ASP A 45 2.31 -10.66 -2.26
C ASP A 45 1.07 -10.37 -3.12
N PRO A 46 1.22 -10.25 -4.45
CA PRO A 46 0.07 -10.03 -5.32
C PRO A 46 -0.87 -11.24 -5.17
N SER A 47 -2.12 -10.96 -4.78
CA SER A 47 -3.10 -12.00 -4.44
C SER A 47 -4.32 -12.01 -5.36
N TYR A 48 -4.55 -10.95 -6.12
CA TYR A 48 -5.77 -10.85 -6.93
C TYR A 48 -5.58 -11.46 -8.31
N VAL A 49 -6.60 -12.17 -8.78
CA VAL A 49 -6.78 -12.52 -10.19
C VAL A 49 -7.86 -11.59 -10.73
N VAL A 50 -7.53 -10.79 -11.74
CA VAL A 50 -8.43 -9.72 -12.22
C VAL A 50 -8.76 -9.94 -13.69
N ALA A 51 -10.06 -10.06 -14.00
CA ALA A 51 -10.55 -10.04 -15.37
C ALA A 51 -10.95 -8.61 -15.77
N VAL A 52 -10.47 -8.15 -16.92
CA VAL A 52 -10.69 -6.80 -17.43
C VAL A 52 -11.35 -6.86 -18.80
N LEU A 53 -12.45 -6.13 -18.96
CA LEU A 53 -13.16 -6.01 -20.23
C LEU A 53 -13.40 -4.54 -20.59
N GLU A 54 -12.98 -4.16 -21.79
CA GLU A 54 -13.27 -2.86 -22.38
C GLU A 54 -14.56 -2.89 -23.22
N GLY A 55 -15.37 -1.84 -23.08
CA GLY A 55 -16.55 -1.62 -23.89
C GLY A 55 -16.28 -1.14 -25.31
N ARG A 56 -17.20 -1.45 -26.22
CA ARG A 56 -17.14 -0.99 -27.62
C ARG A 56 -18.03 0.26 -27.75
N GLY A 57 -17.45 1.43 -27.98
CA GLY A 57 -18.21 2.67 -28.17
C GLY A 57 -17.40 3.95 -28.01
N VAL A 58 -18.10 5.09 -28.08
CA VAL A 58 -17.52 6.45 -27.88
C VAL A 58 -17.25 6.71 -26.39
N ALA A 59 -18.11 6.21 -25.50
CA ALA A 59 -17.86 6.17 -24.06
C ALA A 59 -17.05 4.90 -23.74
N ARG A 60 -15.81 5.09 -23.25
CA ARG A 60 -14.95 3.99 -22.82
C ARG A 60 -15.34 3.55 -21.41
N GLU A 61 -16.24 2.58 -21.34
CA GLU A 61 -16.54 1.87 -20.08
C GLU A 61 -15.64 0.66 -19.94
N VAL A 62 -15.16 0.42 -18.72
CA VAL A 62 -14.33 -0.73 -18.37
C VAL A 62 -15.03 -1.51 -17.24
N GLY A 63 -15.20 -2.81 -17.46
CA GLY A 63 -15.66 -3.76 -16.44
C GLY A 63 -14.49 -4.54 -15.86
N LEU A 64 -14.46 -4.65 -14.54
CA LEU A 64 -13.48 -5.42 -13.79
C LEU A 64 -14.18 -6.43 -12.88
N ALA A 65 -13.64 -7.63 -12.81
CA ALA A 65 -13.94 -8.60 -11.78
C ALA A 65 -12.64 -9.06 -11.13
N ALA A 66 -12.50 -8.87 -9.82
CA ALA A 66 -11.28 -9.17 -9.09
C ALA A 66 -11.56 -10.21 -7.99
N LEU A 67 -10.92 -11.38 -8.07
CA LEU A 67 -10.94 -12.43 -7.05
C LEU A 67 -9.65 -12.38 -6.25
N ASP A 68 -9.75 -12.20 -4.94
CA ASP A 68 -8.61 -12.37 -4.05
C ASP A 68 -8.41 -13.86 -3.74
N LYS A 69 -7.31 -14.46 -4.22
CA LYS A 69 -7.02 -15.88 -4.04
C LYS A 69 -6.86 -16.27 -2.56
N ASP A 70 -6.42 -15.32 -1.74
CA ASP A 70 -6.12 -15.57 -0.34
C ASP A 70 -7.40 -15.50 0.50
N THR A 71 -8.32 -14.58 0.19
CA THR A 71 -9.50 -14.29 1.02
C THR A 71 -10.83 -14.73 0.43
N GLY A 72 -10.87 -15.13 -0.84
CA GLY A 72 -12.10 -15.57 -1.51
C GLY A 72 -13.08 -14.42 -1.75
N ARG A 73 -12.68 -13.17 -1.51
CA ARG A 73 -13.52 -12.00 -1.78
C ARG A 73 -13.52 -11.69 -3.28
N VAL A 74 -14.69 -11.37 -3.81
CA VAL A 74 -14.87 -11.04 -5.22
C VAL A 74 -15.47 -9.64 -5.34
N LEU A 75 -14.83 -8.82 -6.17
CA LEU A 75 -15.16 -7.41 -6.30
C LEU A 75 -15.50 -7.14 -7.76
N LEU A 76 -16.69 -6.62 -8.00
CA LEU A 76 -17.20 -6.26 -9.31
C LEU A 76 -17.19 -4.74 -9.45
N ILE A 77 -16.63 -4.23 -10.53
CA ILE A 77 -16.50 -2.79 -10.77
C ILE A 77 -16.85 -2.53 -12.24
N GLN A 78 -17.62 -1.48 -12.49
CA GLN A 78 -17.80 -0.94 -13.84
C GLN A 78 -17.71 0.56 -13.75
N LEU A 79 -16.77 1.14 -14.48
CA LEU A 79 -16.46 2.57 -14.44
C LEU A 79 -16.26 3.12 -15.85
N ALA A 80 -16.58 4.40 -16.01
CA ALA A 80 -16.23 5.17 -17.21
C ALA A 80 -14.82 5.74 -17.03
N ASP A 81 -13.99 5.60 -18.06
CA ASP A 81 -12.59 6.02 -18.01
C ASP A 81 -12.23 6.97 -19.16
N SER A 82 -11.10 7.64 -18.98
CA SER A 82 -10.44 8.47 -19.99
C SER A 82 -9.60 7.60 -20.95
N PRO A 83 -9.14 8.14 -22.09
CA PRO A 83 -8.30 7.39 -23.03
C PRO A 83 -6.98 6.85 -22.45
N THR A 84 -6.54 7.38 -21.29
CA THR A 84 -5.34 6.97 -20.56
C THR A 84 -5.61 5.91 -19.49
N TYR A 85 -6.86 5.46 -19.31
CA TYR A 85 -7.28 4.39 -18.39
C TYR A 85 -6.85 4.56 -16.92
N ILE A 86 -6.67 5.81 -16.45
CA ILE A 86 -6.08 6.09 -15.13
C ILE A 86 -6.96 5.54 -13.99
N LYS A 87 -8.28 5.62 -14.11
CA LYS A 87 -9.19 5.10 -13.07
C LYS A 87 -9.10 3.58 -12.98
N THR A 88 -9.02 2.91 -14.13
CA THR A 88 -8.81 1.46 -14.23
C THR A 88 -7.47 1.05 -13.62
N LEU A 89 -6.39 1.74 -13.98
CA LEU A 89 -5.04 1.50 -13.45
C LEU A 89 -4.99 1.74 -11.93
N HIS A 90 -5.65 2.78 -11.43
CA HIS A 90 -5.77 3.04 -10.00
C HIS A 90 -6.48 1.89 -9.27
N GLN A 91 -7.62 1.41 -9.79
CA GLN A 91 -8.35 0.27 -9.20
C GLN A 91 -7.53 -1.02 -9.20
N LEU A 92 -6.68 -1.23 -10.21
CA LEU A 92 -5.74 -2.35 -10.24
C LEU A 92 -4.60 -2.19 -9.23
N HIS A 93 -4.04 -0.98 -9.07
CA HIS A 93 -3.00 -0.71 -8.07
C HIS A 93 -3.49 -0.93 -6.63
N LEU A 94 -4.75 -0.57 -6.34
CA LEU A 94 -5.38 -0.85 -5.05
C LEU A 94 -5.42 -2.36 -4.73
N ARG A 95 -5.49 -3.19 -5.76
CA ARG A 95 -5.72 -4.65 -5.65
C ARG A 95 -4.49 -5.48 -6.02
N SER A 96 -3.35 -4.89 -6.37
CA SER A 96 -2.08 -5.59 -6.65
C SER A 96 -2.26 -6.94 -7.38
N PRO A 97 -2.58 -6.95 -8.68
CA PRO A 97 -2.89 -8.16 -9.42
C PRO A 97 -1.70 -9.11 -9.48
N SER A 98 -1.98 -10.41 -9.40
CA SER A 98 -1.05 -11.52 -9.64
C SER A 98 -1.21 -12.16 -11.01
N LEU A 99 -2.38 -11.96 -11.61
CA LEU A 99 -2.75 -12.46 -12.92
C LEU A 99 -3.84 -11.54 -13.49
N ILE A 100 -3.66 -11.08 -14.72
CA ILE A 100 -4.65 -10.27 -15.42
C ILE A 100 -5.23 -11.10 -16.57
N LEU A 101 -6.56 -11.22 -16.60
CA LEU A 101 -7.29 -11.94 -17.64
C LEU A 101 -7.88 -10.94 -18.62
N VAL A 102 -7.62 -11.15 -19.90
CA VAL A 102 -8.15 -10.32 -20.98
C VAL A 102 -8.79 -11.18 -22.07
N PRO A 103 -9.73 -10.67 -22.86
CA PRO A 103 -10.24 -11.39 -24.02
C PRO A 103 -9.10 -11.76 -24.98
N ASP A 104 -9.12 -12.99 -25.49
CA ASP A 104 -8.20 -13.45 -26.55
C ASP A 104 -8.15 -12.50 -27.76
N THR A 105 -9.27 -11.83 -28.08
CA THR A 105 -9.35 -10.83 -29.14
C THR A 105 -8.51 -9.56 -28.91
N PHE A 106 -8.06 -9.29 -27.68
CA PHE A 106 -7.27 -8.09 -27.38
C PHE A 106 -5.76 -8.31 -27.54
N LEU A 107 -5.34 -9.58 -27.64
CA LEU A 107 -3.95 -9.97 -27.79
C LEU A 107 -3.66 -10.37 -29.24
N SER A 108 -2.47 -9.99 -29.73
CA SER A 108 -2.00 -10.43 -31.04
C SER A 108 -1.52 -11.90 -30.95
N VAL A 109 -1.80 -12.70 -31.99
CA VAL A 109 -1.41 -14.12 -32.06
C VAL A 109 0.13 -14.31 -32.06
N SER A 110 0.90 -13.24 -32.25
CA SER A 110 2.37 -13.22 -32.27
C SER A 110 3.02 -13.55 -30.93
N ASP A 111 2.33 -13.33 -29.82
CA ASP A 111 2.92 -13.43 -28.47
C ASP A 111 2.76 -14.82 -27.83
N ILE A 112 2.11 -15.76 -28.52
CA ILE A 112 1.75 -17.08 -27.96
C ILE A 112 2.51 -18.24 -28.63
N SER A 113 3.13 -18.07 -29.81
CA SER A 113 3.89 -19.15 -30.45
C SER A 113 4.80 -18.71 -31.59
N LEU A 114 6.10 -19.00 -31.48
CA LEU A 114 7.02 -19.17 -32.62
C LEU A 114 6.55 -20.36 -33.49
N ALA A 115 5.80 -20.08 -34.56
CA ALA A 115 5.88 -20.79 -35.85
C ALA A 115 4.85 -20.24 -36.86
N SER A 116 5.38 -19.80 -38.01
CA SER A 116 4.74 -19.83 -39.33
C SER A 116 3.62 -18.82 -39.65
N GLY A 117 4.04 -17.66 -40.14
CA GLY A 117 3.75 -17.22 -41.52
C GLY A 117 2.33 -16.77 -41.86
N GLY A 118 2.08 -15.46 -41.74
CA GLY A 118 0.97 -14.78 -42.41
C GLY A 118 0.80 -13.33 -41.95
N LYS A 119 1.23 -12.36 -42.77
CA LYS A 119 1.15 -10.92 -42.47
C LYS A 119 -0.32 -10.43 -42.45
N LYS A 120 -0.82 -10.05 -41.27
CA LYS A 120 -1.94 -9.09 -41.06
C LYS A 120 -1.51 -8.07 -39.99
N PRO A 121 -1.96 -6.80 -40.07
CA PRO A 121 -1.51 -5.76 -39.16
C PRO A 121 -2.04 -6.01 -37.73
N SER A 122 -1.11 -6.28 -36.81
CA SER A 122 -1.34 -6.57 -35.40
C SER A 122 -1.50 -5.28 -34.60
N THR A 123 -2.68 -5.03 -34.02
CA THR A 123 -2.85 -3.94 -33.05
C THR A 123 -3.40 -4.53 -31.75
N THR A 124 -2.49 -4.76 -30.79
CA THR A 124 -2.85 -5.01 -29.39
C THR A 124 -3.68 -3.82 -28.89
N SER A 125 -4.73 -4.08 -28.09
CA SER A 125 -5.54 -2.97 -27.55
C SER A 125 -4.66 -2.01 -26.73
N VAL A 126 -4.94 -0.71 -26.82
CA VAL A 126 -4.26 0.34 -26.03
C VAL A 126 -4.37 0.04 -24.53
N LEU A 127 -5.52 -0.48 -24.08
CA LEU A 127 -5.68 -0.92 -22.69
C LEU A 127 -4.66 -1.98 -22.30
N VAL A 128 -4.46 -3.00 -23.15
CA VAL A 128 -3.50 -4.09 -22.85
C VAL A 128 -2.06 -3.57 -22.87
N GLN A 129 -1.74 -2.63 -23.77
CA GLN A 129 -0.44 -1.96 -23.77
C GLN A 129 -0.21 -1.21 -22.45
N CYS A 130 -1.15 -0.38 -22.01
CA CYS A 130 -1.06 0.32 -20.73
C CYS A 130 -0.92 -0.64 -19.55
N LEU A 131 -1.63 -1.78 -19.57
CA LEU A 131 -1.53 -2.79 -18.51
C LEU A 131 -0.16 -3.48 -18.47
N MET A 132 0.40 -3.80 -19.64
CA MET A 132 1.72 -4.44 -19.75
C MET A 132 2.87 -3.47 -19.42
N GLU A 133 2.68 -2.17 -19.68
CA GLU A 133 3.65 -1.12 -19.32
C GLU A 133 3.68 -0.85 -17.82
N GLU A 134 2.52 -0.85 -17.16
CA GLU A 134 2.43 -0.49 -15.73
C GLU A 134 2.57 -1.69 -14.78
N PHE A 135 2.21 -2.91 -15.19
CA PHE A 135 2.29 -4.11 -14.34
C PHE A 135 3.21 -5.19 -14.92
N ASP A 136 4.24 -5.58 -14.16
CA ASP A 136 5.08 -6.76 -14.45
C ASP A 136 4.38 -8.06 -14.00
N VAL A 137 3.21 -8.34 -14.57
CA VAL A 137 2.30 -9.43 -14.17
C VAL A 137 1.86 -10.20 -15.41
N PRO A 138 1.74 -11.54 -15.37
CA PRO A 138 1.26 -12.30 -16.51
C PRO A 138 -0.14 -11.84 -16.94
N VAL A 139 -0.28 -11.52 -18.23
CA VAL A 139 -1.56 -11.24 -18.89
C VAL A 139 -1.96 -12.48 -19.69
N GLU A 140 -3.04 -13.15 -19.29
CA GLU A 140 -3.50 -14.39 -19.93
C GLU A 140 -4.78 -14.19 -20.76
N PRO A 141 -4.82 -14.71 -22.00
CA PRO A 141 -6.01 -14.69 -22.82
C PRO A 141 -7.06 -15.68 -22.31
N VAL A 142 -8.31 -15.23 -22.24
CA VAL A 142 -9.50 -16.07 -22.03
C VAL A 142 -10.39 -15.98 -23.26
N LEU A 143 -10.81 -17.13 -23.80
CA LEU A 143 -11.63 -17.22 -25.01
C LEU A 143 -12.88 -16.32 -24.91
N ARG A 144 -13.14 -15.51 -25.95
CA ARG A 144 -14.26 -14.56 -25.98
C ARG A 144 -15.61 -15.14 -25.59
N LYS A 145 -15.86 -16.42 -25.90
CA LYS A 145 -17.11 -17.13 -25.54
C LYS A 145 -17.41 -17.19 -24.04
N TYR A 146 -16.40 -17.07 -23.18
CA TYR A 146 -16.56 -17.09 -21.73
C TYR A 146 -16.87 -15.70 -21.14
N TRP A 147 -16.86 -14.64 -21.95
CA TRP A 147 -17.21 -13.28 -21.55
C TRP A 147 -18.68 -13.02 -21.86
N ASN A 148 -19.57 -13.50 -20.97
CA ASN A 148 -21.01 -13.42 -21.16
C ASN A 148 -21.69 -12.88 -19.88
N GLU A 149 -22.55 -11.89 -20.04
CA GLU A 149 -23.33 -11.28 -18.97
C GLU A 149 -24.27 -12.26 -18.27
N SER A 150 -25.03 -13.07 -19.03
CA SER A 150 -26.03 -13.97 -18.45
C SER A 150 -25.37 -15.04 -17.59
N ALA A 151 -24.31 -15.67 -18.12
CA ALA A 151 -23.53 -16.66 -17.37
C ALA A 151 -22.84 -16.02 -16.15
N GLY A 152 -22.42 -14.76 -16.27
CA GLY A 152 -21.88 -13.99 -15.14
C GLY A 152 -22.91 -13.78 -14.04
N LEU A 153 -24.14 -13.42 -14.40
CA LEU A 153 -25.23 -13.22 -13.45
C LEU A 153 -25.60 -14.54 -12.76
N ASP A 154 -25.67 -15.63 -13.50
CA ASP A 154 -25.93 -16.97 -12.96
C ASP A 154 -24.86 -17.37 -11.92
N PHE A 155 -23.57 -17.11 -12.21
CA PHE A 155 -22.49 -17.35 -11.27
C PHE A 155 -22.59 -16.47 -10.02
N VAL A 156 -22.91 -15.19 -10.19
CA VAL A 156 -23.06 -14.26 -9.07
C VAL A 156 -24.22 -14.70 -8.20
N ASP A 157 -25.39 -15.01 -8.76
CA ASP A 157 -26.56 -15.45 -7.99
C ASP A 157 -26.31 -16.78 -7.26
N GLN A 158 -25.63 -17.74 -7.90
CA GLN A 158 -25.33 -19.04 -7.29
C GLN A 158 -24.28 -18.95 -6.17
N LEU A 159 -23.26 -18.11 -6.32
CA LEU A 159 -22.09 -18.11 -5.43
C LEU A 159 -22.17 -17.06 -4.32
N THR A 160 -22.94 -15.98 -4.49
CA THR A 160 -23.04 -14.90 -3.50
C THR A 160 -23.63 -15.42 -2.19
N VAL A 161 -23.00 -15.10 -1.06
CA VAL A 161 -23.51 -15.39 0.29
C VAL A 161 -24.95 -14.93 0.45
N ASP A 162 -25.76 -15.74 1.12
CA ASP A 162 -27.14 -15.38 1.44
C ASP A 162 -27.18 -14.46 2.68
N ASP A 163 -27.01 -13.16 2.43
CA ASP A 163 -27.09 -12.11 3.43
C ASP A 163 -28.07 -11.00 3.02
N GLU A 164 -28.24 -10.01 3.91
CA GLU A 164 -29.09 -8.84 3.65
C GLU A 164 -28.62 -8.00 2.46
N GLU A 165 -27.34 -8.10 2.07
CA GLU A 165 -26.72 -7.33 0.98
C GLU A 165 -26.84 -8.05 -0.37
N ARG A 166 -27.17 -9.34 -0.40
CA ARG A 166 -27.31 -10.14 -1.63
C ARG A 166 -28.27 -9.49 -2.63
N ALA A 167 -29.47 -9.11 -2.16
CA ALA A 167 -30.47 -8.47 -3.01
C ALA A 167 -29.97 -7.14 -3.58
N ALA A 168 -29.31 -6.31 -2.75
CA ALA A 168 -28.74 -5.05 -3.18
C ALA A 168 -27.62 -5.26 -4.22
N THR A 169 -26.77 -6.25 -4.01
CA THR A 169 -25.69 -6.60 -4.94
C THR A 169 -26.24 -7.07 -6.28
N LEU A 170 -27.22 -7.98 -6.28
CA LEU A 170 -27.84 -8.46 -7.51
C LEU A 170 -28.52 -7.35 -8.30
N VAL A 171 -29.25 -6.45 -7.61
CA VAL A 171 -29.86 -5.29 -8.26
C VAL A 171 -28.79 -4.36 -8.84
N ALA A 172 -27.74 -4.05 -8.07
CA ALA A 172 -26.66 -3.16 -8.51
C ALA A 172 -25.90 -3.69 -9.73
N VAL A 173 -25.70 -5.01 -9.81
CA VAL A 173 -24.94 -5.66 -10.87
C VAL A 173 -25.81 -5.99 -12.09
N SER A 174 -27.13 -6.14 -11.93
CA SER A 174 -28.05 -6.57 -12.99
C SER A 174 -28.00 -5.73 -14.28
N THR A 175 -27.62 -4.46 -14.18
CA THR A 175 -27.50 -3.55 -15.33
C THR A 175 -26.06 -3.36 -15.80
N LYS A 176 -25.10 -4.13 -15.27
CA LYS A 176 -23.65 -3.91 -15.44
C LYS A 176 -23.04 -4.99 -16.32
N TYR A 177 -23.33 -4.89 -17.62
CA TYR A 177 -22.89 -5.84 -18.64
C TYR A 177 -21.39 -6.19 -18.58
N TYR A 178 -20.52 -5.18 -18.45
CA TYR A 178 -19.07 -5.40 -18.53
C TYR A 178 -18.51 -6.04 -17.27
N ALA A 179 -19.01 -5.67 -16.09
CA ALA A 179 -18.63 -6.31 -14.83
C ALA A 179 -19.08 -7.79 -14.78
N LEU A 180 -20.31 -8.07 -15.20
CA LEU A 180 -20.85 -9.44 -15.28
C LEU A 180 -20.08 -10.30 -16.28
N SER A 181 -19.79 -9.76 -17.46
CA SER A 181 -19.00 -10.45 -18.47
C SER A 181 -17.59 -10.79 -17.97
N ALA A 182 -16.96 -9.89 -17.21
CA ALA A 182 -15.68 -10.13 -16.57
C ALA A 182 -15.76 -11.21 -15.47
N ALA A 183 -16.83 -11.21 -14.67
CA ALA A 183 -17.08 -12.22 -13.63
C ALA A 183 -17.19 -13.63 -14.22
N SER A 184 -17.93 -13.79 -15.33
CA SER A 184 -18.05 -15.08 -16.04
C SER A 184 -16.69 -15.62 -16.47
N ALA A 185 -15.85 -14.77 -17.08
CA ALA A 185 -14.53 -15.16 -17.54
C ALA A 185 -13.61 -15.56 -16.37
N LEU A 186 -13.68 -14.81 -15.27
CA LEU A 186 -12.92 -15.05 -14.04
C LEU A 186 -13.25 -16.42 -13.41
N PHE A 187 -14.54 -16.72 -13.21
CA PHE A 187 -14.94 -18.00 -12.61
C PHE A 187 -14.66 -19.18 -13.53
N LYS A 188 -14.89 -19.05 -14.84
CA LYS A 188 -14.53 -20.10 -15.80
C LYS A 188 -13.03 -20.37 -15.85
N HIS A 189 -12.21 -19.34 -15.71
CA HIS A 189 -10.77 -19.49 -15.60
C HIS A 189 -10.38 -20.20 -14.29
N ALA A 190 -10.98 -19.83 -13.15
CA ALA A 190 -10.74 -20.46 -11.87
C ALA A 190 -11.07 -21.96 -11.88
N GLU A 191 -12.19 -22.35 -12.47
CA GLU A 191 -12.58 -23.76 -12.61
C GLU A 191 -11.64 -24.54 -13.53
N ALA A 192 -11.28 -23.97 -14.69
CA ALA A 192 -10.58 -24.71 -15.75
C ALA A 192 -9.05 -24.77 -15.56
N LYS A 193 -8.43 -23.66 -15.14
CA LYS A 193 -6.97 -23.54 -15.02
C LYS A 193 -6.48 -23.64 -13.58
N LEU A 194 -7.20 -23.05 -12.61
CA LEU A 194 -6.78 -23.06 -11.21
C LEU A 194 -7.27 -24.29 -10.43
N ASN A 195 -8.19 -25.09 -11.00
CA ASN A 195 -8.79 -26.26 -10.35
C ASN A 195 -9.49 -25.93 -9.02
N ILE A 196 -10.04 -24.71 -8.91
CA ILE A 196 -10.75 -24.23 -7.72
C ILE A 196 -12.24 -24.16 -8.07
N ARG A 197 -13.07 -24.72 -7.19
CA ARG A 197 -14.53 -24.51 -7.18
C ARG A 197 -14.95 -23.95 -5.84
N PHE A 198 -15.94 -23.08 -5.86
CA PHE A 198 -16.50 -22.48 -4.67
C PHE A 198 -17.85 -23.11 -4.35
N ALA A 199 -18.15 -23.27 -3.06
CA ALA A 199 -19.46 -23.75 -2.63
C ALA A 199 -20.57 -22.78 -3.06
N ALA A 200 -21.81 -23.27 -3.21
CA ALA A 200 -22.94 -22.36 -3.40
C ALA A 200 -23.10 -21.45 -2.18
N THR A 201 -23.60 -20.23 -2.41
CA THR A 201 -23.92 -19.23 -1.36
C THR A 201 -22.79 -18.97 -0.35
N SER A 202 -21.56 -18.87 -0.82
CA SER A 202 -20.37 -18.91 0.05
C SER A 202 -19.33 -17.81 -0.20
N LEU A 203 -19.37 -17.15 -1.36
CA LEU A 203 -18.46 -16.06 -1.70
C LEU A 203 -19.06 -14.71 -1.35
N MET A 204 -18.26 -13.86 -0.72
CA MET A 204 -18.60 -12.45 -0.58
C MET A 204 -18.32 -11.74 -1.90
N ILE A 205 -19.35 -11.63 -2.73
CA ILE A 205 -19.34 -10.87 -3.99
C ILE A 205 -19.94 -9.50 -3.70
N ARG A 206 -19.21 -8.42 -3.98
CA ARG A 206 -19.70 -7.04 -3.82
C ARG A 206 -19.47 -6.21 -5.07
N TYR A 207 -20.45 -5.37 -5.41
CA TYR A 207 -20.27 -4.31 -6.40
C TYR A 207 -19.67 -3.08 -5.71
N VAL A 208 -18.51 -2.64 -6.17
CA VAL A 208 -17.82 -1.47 -5.62
C VAL A 208 -18.07 -0.27 -6.53
N GLN A 209 -18.74 0.74 -5.97
CA GLN A 209 -18.78 2.06 -6.58
C GLN A 209 -17.44 2.76 -6.36
N VAL A 210 -16.94 3.42 -7.41
CA VAL A 210 -15.68 4.16 -7.36
C VAL A 210 -15.88 5.58 -6.79
N GLU A 211 -17.13 6.01 -6.63
CA GLU A 211 -17.49 7.30 -6.04
C GLU A 211 -17.49 7.21 -4.50
N GLY A 212 -17.16 8.32 -3.82
CA GLY A 212 -17.12 8.39 -2.35
C GLY A 212 -15.76 8.10 -1.70
N THR A 213 -14.71 7.92 -2.51
CA THR A 213 -13.32 7.90 -2.05
C THR A 213 -12.46 8.88 -2.84
N MET A 214 -11.39 9.37 -2.20
CA MET A 214 -10.40 10.23 -2.83
C MET A 214 -9.52 9.38 -3.77
N MET A 215 -9.35 9.88 -4.99
CA MET A 215 -8.47 9.27 -5.98
C MET A 215 -7.02 9.71 -5.71
N ILE A 216 -6.14 8.72 -5.55
CA ILE A 216 -4.70 8.94 -5.41
C ILE A 216 -4.00 8.14 -6.50
N ASP A 217 -3.44 8.81 -7.49
CA ASP A 217 -2.79 8.10 -8.59
C ASP A 217 -1.52 7.34 -8.09
N PRO A 218 -1.08 6.30 -8.80
CA PRO A 218 0.06 5.49 -8.38
C PRO A 218 1.38 6.26 -8.25
N GLU A 219 1.58 7.28 -9.09
CA GLU A 219 2.75 8.15 -9.02
C GLU A 219 2.71 8.98 -7.74
N THR A 220 1.55 9.55 -7.40
CA THR A 220 1.34 10.25 -6.13
C THR A 220 1.54 9.35 -4.92
N ALA A 221 0.99 8.14 -4.94
CA ALA A 221 1.17 7.20 -3.85
C ALA A 221 2.65 6.83 -3.61
N ARG A 222 3.45 6.79 -4.68
CA ARG A 222 4.90 6.59 -4.64
C ARG A 222 5.62 7.84 -4.13
N ASN A 223 5.28 9.01 -4.68
CA ASN A 223 5.90 10.30 -4.36
C ASN A 223 5.71 10.71 -2.90
N LEU A 224 4.56 10.37 -2.31
CA LEU A 224 4.26 10.60 -0.90
C LEU A 224 4.73 9.45 0.02
N GLU A 225 5.34 8.41 -0.53
CA GLU A 225 5.77 7.21 0.22
C GLU A 225 4.65 6.62 1.09
N LEU A 226 3.44 6.48 0.53
CA LEU A 226 2.27 6.07 1.32
C LEU A 226 2.40 4.66 1.87
N ILE A 227 2.92 3.74 1.06
CA ILE A 227 3.03 2.32 1.40
C ILE A 227 4.46 1.90 1.68
N GLY A 228 5.39 2.33 0.83
CA GLY A 228 6.79 1.94 0.89
C GLY A 228 7.67 3.12 0.52
N ASN A 229 8.87 3.12 1.10
CA ASN A 229 9.89 4.12 0.85
C ASN A 229 10.56 3.88 -0.52
N ILE A 230 10.92 4.97 -1.21
CA ILE A 230 11.53 4.96 -2.54
C ILE A 230 12.96 4.41 -2.46
N SER A 231 13.77 4.89 -1.51
CA SER A 231 15.18 4.51 -1.34
C SER A 231 15.35 3.11 -0.75
N HIS A 232 14.51 2.74 0.23
CA HIS A 232 14.56 1.45 0.88
C HIS A 232 13.19 0.76 0.90
N LYS A 233 12.90 -0.04 -0.13
CA LYS A 233 11.64 -0.81 -0.24
C LYS A 233 11.30 -1.70 0.98
N ARG A 234 12.25 -1.98 1.87
CA ARG A 234 12.06 -2.77 3.11
C ARG A 234 11.93 -1.95 4.40
N SER A 235 12.12 -0.63 4.37
CA SER A 235 11.97 0.18 5.59
C SER A 235 10.51 0.35 5.97
N SER A 236 10.23 0.43 7.27
CA SER A 236 8.93 0.82 7.81
C SER A 236 8.67 2.33 7.71
N HIS A 237 9.58 3.10 7.12
CA HIS A 237 9.46 4.55 6.95
C HIS A 237 8.54 4.88 5.77
N SER A 238 7.24 4.67 5.96
CA SER A 238 6.15 5.07 5.07
C SER A 238 4.96 5.51 5.92
N LEU A 239 3.97 6.19 5.31
CA LEU A 239 2.76 6.56 6.06
C LEU A 239 2.06 5.32 6.63
N PHE A 240 1.94 4.27 5.82
CA PHE A 240 1.40 2.98 6.24
C PHE A 240 2.22 2.36 7.36
N GLY A 241 3.55 2.36 7.26
CA GLY A 241 4.41 1.79 8.29
C GLY A 241 4.33 2.52 9.63
N MET A 242 4.12 3.84 9.61
CA MET A 242 3.88 4.65 10.81
C MET A 242 2.50 4.37 11.41
N LEU A 243 1.45 4.31 10.57
CA LEU A 243 0.08 4.10 11.05
C LEU A 243 -0.23 2.66 11.44
N ASN A 244 0.55 1.68 10.99
CA ASN A 244 0.23 0.26 11.12
C ASN A 244 0.74 -0.36 12.42
N HIS A 245 -0.08 -0.24 13.47
CA HIS A 245 0.04 -0.93 14.75
C HIS A 245 -1.01 -2.04 14.90
N THR A 246 -1.65 -2.45 13.80
CA THR A 246 -2.72 -3.46 13.79
C THR A 246 -2.22 -4.83 14.26
N PHE A 247 -3.07 -5.59 14.94
CA PHE A 247 -2.77 -6.94 15.44
C PHE A 247 -3.08 -8.03 14.41
N THR A 248 -4.02 -7.77 13.51
CA THR A 248 -4.56 -8.74 12.56
C THR A 248 -4.16 -8.39 11.13
N ALA A 249 -3.97 -9.41 10.29
CA ALA A 249 -3.65 -9.20 8.87
C ALA A 249 -4.82 -8.54 8.11
N MET A 250 -6.06 -8.81 8.51
CA MET A 250 -7.25 -8.18 7.94
C MET A 250 -7.30 -6.67 8.26
N GLY A 251 -6.96 -6.26 9.49
CA GLY A 251 -6.84 -4.85 9.88
C GLY A 251 -5.76 -4.13 9.09
N ALA A 252 -4.57 -4.74 8.94
CA ALA A 252 -3.48 -4.20 8.12
C ALA A 252 -3.89 -4.02 6.65
N ARG A 253 -4.62 -4.99 6.07
CA ARG A 253 -5.13 -4.90 4.69
C ARG A 253 -6.16 -3.77 4.55
N LEU A 254 -7.07 -3.64 5.51
CA LEU A 254 -8.05 -2.55 5.50
C LEU A 254 -7.39 -1.18 5.63
N LEU A 255 -6.42 -1.04 6.55
CA LEU A 255 -5.64 0.19 6.72
C LEU A 255 -4.95 0.60 5.42
N ARG A 256 -4.30 -0.35 4.73
CA ARG A 256 -3.64 -0.11 3.45
C ARG A 256 -4.60 0.47 2.41
N VAL A 257 -5.79 -0.13 2.28
CA VAL A 257 -6.82 0.34 1.33
C VAL A 257 -7.27 1.75 1.68
N ASN A 258 -7.49 2.04 2.96
CA ASN A 258 -7.92 3.37 3.40
C ASN A 258 -6.85 4.45 3.23
N VAL A 259 -5.56 4.10 3.28
CA VAL A 259 -4.45 5.03 2.99
C VAL A 259 -4.34 5.33 1.49
N LEU A 260 -4.59 4.33 0.63
CA LEU A 260 -4.50 4.50 -0.83
C LEU A 260 -5.77 5.10 -1.46
N SER A 261 -6.93 4.92 -0.82
CA SER A 261 -8.19 5.51 -1.23
C SER A 261 -8.99 5.96 0.01
N PRO A 262 -8.64 7.13 0.58
CA PRO A 262 -9.34 7.71 1.74
C PRO A 262 -10.81 8.00 1.45
N ILE A 263 -11.64 8.08 2.49
CA ILE A 263 -13.09 8.31 2.32
C ILE A 263 -13.34 9.81 2.10
N SER A 264 -14.24 10.16 1.18
CA SER A 264 -14.66 11.56 0.95
C SER A 264 -16.05 11.88 1.53
N VAL A 265 -16.71 10.92 2.18
CA VAL A 265 -18.01 11.10 2.85
C VAL A 265 -17.83 11.58 4.29
N GLN A 266 -18.27 12.81 4.58
CA GLN A 266 -18.10 13.46 5.89
C GLN A 266 -18.67 12.65 7.06
N SER A 267 -19.92 12.17 6.95
CA SER A 267 -20.57 11.43 8.05
C SER A 267 -19.82 10.17 8.44
N SER A 268 -19.21 9.49 7.46
CA SER A 268 -18.40 8.30 7.68
C SER A 268 -17.05 8.64 8.33
N LEU A 269 -16.47 9.80 8.02
CA LEU A 269 -15.24 10.28 8.64
C LEU A 269 -15.47 10.68 10.09
N GLU A 270 -16.52 11.44 10.37
CA GLU A 270 -16.92 11.83 11.72
C GLU A 270 -17.18 10.59 12.59
N ALA A 271 -17.90 9.60 12.06
CA ALA A 271 -18.12 8.34 12.77
C ALA A 271 -16.82 7.60 13.13
N ARG A 272 -15.76 7.69 12.31
CA ARG A 272 -14.44 7.12 12.65
C ARG A 272 -13.71 7.96 13.69
N LEU A 273 -13.73 9.28 13.54
CA LEU A 273 -13.11 10.21 14.47
C LEU A 273 -13.71 10.11 15.87
N ASP A 274 -15.03 9.88 15.98
CA ASP A 274 -15.70 9.66 17.26
C ASP A 274 -15.17 8.42 17.99
N VAL A 275 -14.94 7.33 17.24
CA VAL A 275 -14.35 6.11 17.82
C VAL A 275 -12.92 6.34 18.27
N VAL A 276 -12.12 7.02 17.44
CA VAL A 276 -10.72 7.35 17.79
C VAL A 276 -10.69 8.24 19.04
N GLU A 277 -11.55 9.25 19.11
CA GLU A 277 -11.69 10.12 20.28
C GLU A 277 -12.07 9.34 21.54
N GLU A 278 -13.07 8.46 21.44
CA GLU A 278 -13.51 7.64 22.57
C GLU A 278 -12.42 6.70 23.09
N LEU A 279 -11.61 6.12 22.20
CA LEU A 279 -10.48 5.27 22.57
C LEU A 279 -9.31 6.06 23.16
N VAL A 280 -9.04 7.26 22.65
CA VAL A 280 -7.99 8.15 23.19
C VAL A 280 -8.36 8.70 24.57
N GLN A 281 -9.64 9.02 24.80
CA GLN A 281 -10.12 9.57 26.08
C GLN A 281 -10.31 8.50 27.17
N ASN A 282 -10.47 7.22 26.82
CA ASN A 282 -10.71 6.13 27.76
C ASN A 282 -9.61 5.06 27.71
N GLU A 283 -8.60 5.21 28.58
CA GLU A 283 -7.44 4.32 28.63
C GLU A 283 -7.78 2.86 29.00
N ASP A 284 -8.78 2.65 29.86
CA ASP A 284 -9.22 1.30 30.24
C ASP A 284 -9.76 0.56 29.01
N ARG A 285 -10.67 1.19 28.27
CA ARG A 285 -11.23 0.63 27.04
C ARG A 285 -10.16 0.40 25.98
N PHE A 286 -9.25 1.36 25.81
CA PHE A 286 -8.12 1.22 24.89
C PHE A 286 -7.32 -0.06 25.17
N ASN A 287 -7.04 -0.34 26.45
CA ASN A 287 -6.30 -1.52 26.87
C ASN A 287 -7.12 -2.82 26.81
N GLU A 288 -8.42 -2.78 27.11
CA GLU A 288 -9.32 -3.93 26.97
C GLU A 288 -9.43 -4.39 25.51
N VAL A 289 -9.67 -3.45 24.58
CA VAL A 289 -9.73 -3.72 23.14
C VAL A 289 -8.39 -4.26 22.64
N LYS A 290 -7.27 -3.65 23.05
CA LYS A 290 -5.90 -4.12 22.75
C LYS A 290 -5.69 -5.57 23.19
N ASN A 291 -6.09 -5.91 24.41
CA ASN A 291 -5.91 -7.25 24.96
C ASN A 291 -6.76 -8.29 24.22
N ALA A 292 -7.99 -7.93 23.84
CA ALA A 292 -8.86 -8.79 23.03
C ALA A 292 -8.29 -9.01 21.61
N LEU A 293 -7.86 -7.94 20.92
CA LEU A 293 -7.24 -8.03 19.60
C LEU A 293 -5.94 -8.84 19.62
N LYS A 294 -5.15 -8.73 20.69
CA LYS A 294 -3.91 -9.52 20.86
C LYS A 294 -4.16 -11.03 20.89
N MET A 295 -5.33 -11.49 21.35
CA MET A 295 -5.71 -12.92 21.31
C MET A 295 -6.02 -13.41 19.89
N LEU A 296 -6.39 -12.50 18.98
CA LEU A 296 -6.63 -12.76 17.56
C LEU A 296 -5.38 -12.59 16.69
N ASN A 297 -4.25 -12.20 17.30
CA ASN A 297 -3.00 -11.94 16.59
C ASN A 297 -2.53 -13.20 15.83
N LYS A 298 -2.11 -13.01 14.58
CA LYS A 298 -1.64 -14.06 13.64
C LYS A 298 -2.72 -14.99 13.11
N LEU A 299 -3.99 -14.78 13.45
CA LEU A 299 -5.12 -15.47 12.85
C LEU A 299 -5.71 -14.57 11.76
N ASP A 300 -5.76 -15.07 10.52
CA ASP A 300 -6.35 -14.35 9.39
C ASP A 300 -7.69 -15.01 9.05
N LEU A 301 -8.78 -14.48 9.62
CA LEU A 301 -10.13 -15.02 9.46
C LEU A 301 -10.56 -15.06 8.00
N ASP A 302 -10.21 -14.04 7.20
CA ASP A 302 -10.52 -14.05 5.76
C ASP A 302 -9.87 -15.24 5.04
N LYS A 303 -8.60 -15.55 5.35
CA LYS A 303 -7.92 -16.71 4.76
C LYS A 303 -8.51 -18.03 5.22
N LEU A 304 -8.96 -18.09 6.47
CA LEU A 304 -9.67 -19.25 6.99
C LEU A 304 -11.01 -19.44 6.26
N ILE A 305 -11.80 -18.39 6.10
CA ILE A 305 -13.07 -18.43 5.36
C ILE A 305 -12.83 -18.90 3.92
N SER A 306 -11.88 -18.27 3.21
CA SER A 306 -11.52 -18.66 1.84
C SER A 306 -11.21 -20.15 1.71
N SER A 307 -10.43 -20.67 2.66
CA SER A 307 -10.04 -22.08 2.63
C SER A 307 -11.17 -23.05 3.02
N LEU A 308 -12.21 -22.59 3.72
CA LEU A 308 -13.40 -23.40 4.01
C LEU A 308 -14.34 -23.44 2.80
N VAL A 309 -14.39 -22.33 2.06
CA VAL A 309 -15.27 -22.13 0.90
C VAL A 309 -14.71 -22.75 -0.38
N ALA A 310 -13.39 -22.68 -0.57
CA ALA A 310 -12.71 -23.25 -1.73
C ALA A 310 -12.58 -24.76 -1.59
N SER A 311 -13.11 -25.49 -2.57
CA SER A 311 -12.88 -26.93 -2.74
C SER A 311 -12.05 -27.19 -4.00
N GLU A 312 -11.24 -28.24 -3.96
CA GLU A 312 -10.54 -28.74 -5.14
C GLU A 312 -11.58 -29.26 -6.15
N ALA A 313 -11.51 -28.81 -7.40
CA ALA A 313 -12.41 -29.29 -8.46
C ALA A 313 -12.13 -30.76 -8.84
N ARG A 314 -10.93 -31.26 -8.51
CA ARG A 314 -10.52 -32.67 -8.61
C ARG A 314 -10.00 -33.11 -7.26
N VAL A 315 -10.73 -34.02 -6.61
CA VAL A 315 -10.41 -34.50 -5.25
C VAL A 315 -9.16 -35.38 -5.28
N MET A 316 -8.08 -34.92 -4.64
CA MET A 316 -6.93 -35.76 -4.31
C MET A 316 -6.82 -35.91 -2.79
N SER A 317 -7.45 -36.95 -2.22
CA SER A 317 -7.39 -37.20 -0.77
C SER A 317 -5.98 -37.66 -0.36
N THR A 318 -5.15 -36.73 0.09
CA THR A 318 -3.83 -37.03 0.64
C THR A 318 -3.74 -36.49 2.07
N ALA A 319 -2.92 -37.12 2.92
CA ALA A 319 -2.85 -36.77 4.34
C ALA A 319 -2.35 -35.34 4.63
N LYS A 320 -1.66 -34.70 3.66
CA LYS A 320 -1.13 -33.35 3.81
C LYS A 320 -2.24 -32.26 3.72
N PRO A 321 -3.09 -32.24 2.67
CA PRO A 321 -4.34 -31.47 2.67
C PRO A 321 -5.25 -31.75 3.87
N ALA A 322 -5.37 -33.02 4.28
CA ALA A 322 -6.14 -33.42 5.46
C ALA A 322 -5.66 -32.68 6.73
N ALA A 323 -4.35 -32.74 6.99
CA ALA A 323 -3.74 -32.04 8.13
C ALA A 323 -3.90 -30.52 8.08
N ALA A 324 -3.87 -29.92 6.88
CA ALA A 324 -4.07 -28.49 6.70
C ALA A 324 -5.51 -28.09 7.07
N ARG A 325 -6.52 -28.83 6.59
CA ARG A 325 -7.94 -28.61 6.92
C ARG A 325 -8.21 -28.73 8.42
N VAL A 326 -7.62 -29.75 9.07
CA VAL A 326 -7.71 -29.90 10.54
C VAL A 326 -7.15 -28.67 11.27
N THR A 327 -5.99 -28.18 10.83
CA THR A 327 -5.33 -27.02 11.44
C THR A 327 -6.16 -25.75 11.25
N GLN A 328 -6.75 -25.56 10.07
CA GLN A 328 -7.60 -24.41 9.76
C GLN A 328 -8.86 -24.40 10.63
N MET A 329 -9.48 -25.56 10.83
CA MET A 329 -10.66 -25.68 11.69
C MET A 329 -10.33 -25.38 13.17
N LEU A 330 -9.17 -25.82 13.67
CA LEU A 330 -8.68 -25.47 15.01
C LEU A 330 -8.41 -23.95 15.15
N ASN A 331 -7.91 -23.31 14.09
CA ASN A 331 -7.73 -21.87 14.08
C ASN A 331 -9.07 -21.13 14.08
N LEU A 332 -10.06 -21.58 13.29
CA LEU A 332 -11.41 -21.02 13.29
C LEU A 332 -12.04 -21.09 14.69
N ARG A 333 -11.93 -22.25 15.36
CA ARG A 333 -12.39 -22.40 16.75
C ARG A 333 -11.80 -21.32 17.66
N ASN A 334 -10.50 -21.09 17.58
CA ASN A 334 -9.83 -20.11 18.44
C ASN A 334 -10.32 -18.69 18.14
N VAL A 335 -10.59 -18.35 16.88
CA VAL A 335 -11.18 -17.06 16.52
C VAL A 335 -12.58 -16.93 17.12
N VAL A 336 -13.47 -17.88 16.85
CA VAL A 336 -14.87 -17.83 17.29
C VAL A 336 -14.98 -17.79 18.82
N LYS A 337 -14.12 -18.50 19.54
CA LYS A 337 -14.05 -18.46 21.02
C LYS A 337 -13.66 -17.09 21.58
N ASN A 338 -12.86 -16.32 20.84
CA ASN A 338 -12.32 -15.04 21.29
C ASN A 338 -13.17 -13.83 20.85
N ILE A 339 -14.04 -13.98 19.84
CA ILE A 339 -14.95 -12.89 19.39
C ILE A 339 -15.79 -12.31 20.54
N PRO A 340 -16.42 -13.11 21.43
CA PRO A 340 -17.20 -12.56 22.55
C PRO A 340 -16.39 -11.71 23.52
N LEU A 341 -15.08 -11.97 23.68
CA LEU A 341 -14.21 -11.16 24.53
C LEU A 341 -14.01 -9.77 23.94
N LEU A 342 -13.93 -9.67 22.60
CA LEU A 342 -13.85 -8.40 21.90
C LEU A 342 -15.16 -7.62 22.01
N ALA A 343 -16.32 -8.29 21.88
CA ALA A 343 -17.63 -7.66 22.08
C ALA A 343 -17.76 -7.05 23.48
N LYS A 344 -17.35 -7.80 24.50
CA LYS A 344 -17.35 -7.33 25.90
C LYS A 344 -16.46 -6.11 26.12
N ALA A 345 -15.27 -6.07 25.51
CA ALA A 345 -14.36 -4.93 25.62
C ALA A 345 -14.91 -3.63 25.01
N MET A 346 -15.91 -3.74 24.13
CA MET A 346 -16.56 -2.60 23.47
C MET A 346 -17.96 -2.32 24.03
N GLU A 347 -18.43 -3.10 25.00
CA GLU A 347 -19.73 -2.92 25.62
C GLU A 347 -19.82 -1.56 26.34
N GLY A 348 -20.99 -0.90 26.25
CA GLY A 348 -21.19 0.43 26.83
C GLY A 348 -20.48 1.58 26.09
N SER A 349 -20.02 1.37 24.86
CA SER A 349 -19.46 2.44 24.03
C SER A 349 -20.50 3.51 23.65
N ARG A 350 -20.05 4.76 23.52
CA ARG A 350 -20.87 5.92 23.14
C ARG A 350 -20.96 6.07 21.63
N SER A 351 -19.87 5.81 20.93
CA SER A 351 -19.77 5.94 19.48
C SER A 351 -20.73 4.99 18.76
N GLN A 352 -21.50 5.53 17.81
CA GLN A 352 -22.47 4.76 17.04
C GLN A 352 -21.78 3.63 16.24
N LEU A 353 -20.61 3.91 15.67
CA LEU A 353 -19.85 2.92 14.89
C LEU A 353 -19.40 1.72 15.75
N LEU A 354 -18.92 1.95 16.98
CA LEU A 354 -18.58 0.84 17.89
C LEU A 354 -19.80 -0.01 18.26
N ARG A 355 -20.98 0.60 18.43
CA ARG A 355 -22.22 -0.15 18.72
C ARG A 355 -22.63 -1.02 17.54
N VAL A 356 -22.55 -0.49 16.32
CA VAL A 356 -22.80 -1.26 15.09
C VAL A 356 -21.82 -2.42 14.97
N ILE A 357 -20.54 -2.19 15.25
CA ILE A 357 -19.52 -3.25 15.26
C ILE A 357 -19.84 -4.33 16.30
N VAL A 358 -20.23 -3.95 17.51
CA VAL A 358 -20.64 -4.89 18.58
C VAL A 358 -21.83 -5.74 18.13
N ASP A 359 -22.81 -5.13 17.47
CA ASP A 359 -23.96 -5.85 16.90
C ASP A 359 -23.52 -6.86 15.82
N MET A 360 -22.64 -6.44 14.91
CA MET A 360 -22.10 -7.33 13.85
C MET A 360 -21.38 -8.56 14.40
N ILE A 361 -20.65 -8.43 15.52
CA ILE A 361 -19.92 -9.56 16.14
C ILE A 361 -20.74 -10.33 17.19
N SER A 362 -21.93 -9.83 17.56
CA SER A 362 -22.84 -10.48 18.50
C SER A 362 -23.95 -11.28 17.79
N ASP A 363 -23.77 -11.57 16.49
CA ASP A 363 -24.71 -12.34 15.68
C ASP A 363 -24.95 -13.74 16.28
N THR A 364 -26.22 -14.12 16.43
CA THR A 364 -26.66 -15.44 16.92
C THR A 364 -26.08 -16.60 16.11
N ARG A 365 -25.82 -16.41 14.80
CA ARG A 365 -25.21 -17.41 13.93
C ARG A 365 -23.76 -17.72 14.33
N LEU A 366 -23.03 -16.74 14.86
CA LEU A 366 -21.68 -16.97 15.40
C LEU A 366 -21.73 -17.86 16.65
N ALA A 367 -22.74 -17.70 17.50
CA ALA A 367 -22.94 -18.56 18.66
C ALA A 367 -23.27 -20.00 18.25
N LYS A 368 -24.11 -20.19 17.23
CA LYS A 368 -24.40 -21.51 16.64
C LYS A 368 -23.13 -22.17 16.08
N ILE A 369 -22.31 -21.43 15.34
CA ILE A 369 -21.01 -21.93 14.84
C ILE A 369 -20.10 -22.30 16.02
N ALA A 370 -20.05 -21.48 17.07
CA ALA A 370 -19.27 -21.76 18.27
C ALA A 370 -19.69 -23.07 18.93
N GLU A 371 -21.01 -23.33 19.03
CA GLU A 371 -21.57 -24.54 19.61
C GLU A 371 -21.28 -25.78 18.77
N LEU A 372 -21.42 -25.71 17.43
CA LEU A 372 -21.08 -26.79 16.51
C LEU A 372 -19.60 -27.18 16.59
N ILE A 373 -18.73 -26.18 16.68
CA ILE A 373 -17.29 -26.40 16.85
C ILE A 373 -16.99 -26.95 18.25
N ALA A 374 -17.65 -26.42 19.29
CA ALA A 374 -17.44 -26.86 20.67
C ALA A 374 -17.97 -28.27 20.92
N SER A 375 -18.97 -28.74 20.19
CA SER A 375 -19.50 -30.12 20.31
C SER A 375 -18.57 -31.14 19.66
N SER A 376 -17.93 -30.78 18.55
CA SER A 376 -17.12 -31.68 17.71
C SER A 376 -15.61 -31.66 18.03
N LEU A 377 -15.04 -30.53 18.47
CA LEU A 377 -13.60 -30.36 18.70
C LEU A 377 -13.21 -30.29 20.19
N ASN A 378 -11.98 -30.73 20.49
CA ASN A 378 -11.42 -30.69 21.85
C ASN A 378 -10.91 -29.30 22.25
N ASP A 379 -11.35 -28.75 23.39
CA ASP A 379 -10.93 -27.43 23.89
C ASP A 379 -9.42 -27.27 24.13
N GLN A 380 -8.71 -28.35 24.48
CA GLN A 380 -7.31 -28.31 24.90
C GLN A 380 -6.29 -28.51 23.77
N ALA A 381 -6.73 -28.64 22.51
CA ALA A 381 -5.79 -28.73 21.39
C ALA A 381 -5.12 -27.36 21.18
N ILE A 382 -4.02 -27.11 21.89
CA ILE A 382 -3.19 -25.91 21.72
C ILE A 382 -2.51 -26.01 20.35
N SER A 383 -2.57 -24.93 19.56
CA SER A 383 -1.85 -24.84 18.29
C SER A 383 -0.35 -24.71 18.55
N ALA A 384 0.34 -25.83 18.79
CA ALA A 384 1.77 -25.89 18.98
C ALA A 384 2.53 -25.61 17.67
N LYS A 385 3.66 -24.88 17.76
CA LYS A 385 4.48 -24.54 16.60
C LYS A 385 5.49 -25.63 16.30
N GLY A 386 5.06 -26.62 15.52
CA GLY A 386 5.91 -27.67 14.95
C GLY A 386 6.22 -28.81 15.92
N GLY A 387 6.94 -29.82 15.40
CA GLY A 387 7.29 -31.01 16.15
C GLY A 387 6.10 -31.94 16.44
N LEU A 388 6.29 -32.85 17.40
CA LEU A 388 5.32 -33.87 17.77
C LEU A 388 4.04 -33.27 18.38
N GLU A 389 4.15 -32.18 19.14
CA GLU A 389 2.99 -31.52 19.75
C GLU A 389 2.01 -30.99 18.70
N ALA A 390 2.52 -30.43 17.60
CA ALA A 390 1.68 -29.98 16.49
C ALA A 390 1.02 -31.15 15.75
N VAL A 391 1.69 -32.31 15.68
CA VAL A 391 1.07 -33.53 15.13
C VAL A 391 -0.03 -34.02 16.07
N ASN A 392 0.23 -34.08 17.37
CA ASN A 392 -0.72 -34.53 18.38
C ASN A 392 -1.95 -33.62 18.44
N SER A 393 -1.79 -32.30 18.35
CA SER A 393 -2.94 -31.38 18.33
C SER A 393 -3.88 -31.65 17.15
N ARG A 394 -3.34 -32.08 15.99
CA ARG A 394 -4.13 -32.48 14.81
C ARG A 394 -4.79 -33.84 15.01
N VAL A 395 -4.04 -34.83 15.50
CA VAL A 395 -4.54 -36.20 15.76
C VAL A 395 -5.70 -36.18 16.75
N TYR A 396 -5.58 -35.40 17.82
CA TYR A 396 -6.57 -35.28 18.88
C TYR A 396 -7.49 -34.05 18.73
N ALA A 397 -7.61 -33.51 17.51
CA ALA A 397 -8.44 -32.33 17.24
C ALA A 397 -9.93 -32.58 17.53
N VAL A 398 -10.47 -33.68 16.99
CA VAL A 398 -11.86 -34.12 17.21
C VAL A 398 -12.01 -34.73 18.61
N LYS A 399 -13.15 -34.52 19.29
CA LYS A 399 -13.42 -35.12 20.60
C LYS A 399 -13.33 -36.66 20.58
N ALA A 400 -13.00 -37.23 21.73
CA ALA A 400 -13.06 -38.69 21.92
C ALA A 400 -14.51 -39.18 21.90
N ASN A 401 -14.74 -40.42 21.46
CA ASN A 401 -16.06 -41.04 21.30
C ASN A 401 -16.97 -40.39 20.24
N TYR A 402 -16.46 -39.46 19.44
CA TYR A 402 -17.21 -38.88 18.33
C TYR A 402 -17.34 -39.89 17.17
N ASN A 403 -16.26 -40.61 16.86
CA ASN A 403 -16.25 -41.64 15.84
C ASN A 403 -15.38 -42.82 16.30
N ARG A 404 -15.99 -44.01 16.37
CA ARG A 404 -15.31 -45.24 16.83
C ARG A 404 -14.11 -45.63 15.96
N LEU A 405 -14.20 -45.44 14.63
CA LEU A 405 -13.11 -45.76 13.72
C LEU A 405 -11.91 -44.81 13.92
N LEU A 406 -12.20 -43.53 14.16
CA LEU A 406 -11.16 -42.55 14.48
C LEU A 406 -10.45 -42.90 15.79
N ASP A 407 -11.19 -43.33 16.80
CA ASP A 407 -10.60 -43.69 18.10
C ASP A 407 -9.71 -44.94 18.01
N VAL A 408 -10.10 -45.93 17.20
CA VAL A 408 -9.24 -47.12 16.89
C VAL A 408 -7.97 -46.71 16.16
N ALA A 409 -8.07 -45.82 15.17
CA ALA A 409 -6.90 -45.30 14.46
C ALA A 409 -5.96 -44.51 15.39
N ARG A 410 -6.51 -43.73 16.33
CA ARG A 410 -5.74 -43.00 17.36
C ARG A 410 -5.03 -43.93 18.32
N GLU A 411 -5.68 -45.01 18.75
CA GLU A 411 -5.06 -46.03 19.60
C GLU A 411 -3.88 -46.68 18.88
N THR A 412 -4.08 -47.05 17.61
CA THR A 412 -3.02 -47.60 16.76
C THR A 412 -1.84 -46.62 16.59
N TYR A 413 -2.12 -45.33 16.38
CA TYR A 413 -1.08 -44.30 16.36
C TYR A 413 -0.33 -44.19 17.70
N LYS A 414 -1.06 -44.18 18.82
CA LYS A 414 -0.50 -44.10 20.17
C LYS A 414 0.40 -45.30 20.50
N GLU A 415 -0.02 -46.51 20.14
CA GLU A 415 0.77 -47.74 20.29
C GLU A 415 2.06 -47.67 19.47
N ASN A 416 1.97 -47.30 18.19
CA ASN A 416 3.15 -47.15 17.33
C ASN A 416 4.15 -46.10 17.85
N VAL A 417 3.66 -44.99 18.44
CA VAL A 417 4.52 -44.01 19.10
C VAL A 417 5.16 -44.62 20.36
N GLY A 418 4.40 -45.35 21.17
CA GLY A 418 4.89 -46.07 22.34
C GLY A 418 5.99 -47.08 21.99
N ASP A 419 5.83 -47.81 20.89
CA ASP A 419 6.81 -48.74 20.35
C ASP A 419 8.14 -48.03 19.99
N ILE A 420 8.09 -46.83 19.46
CA ILE A 420 9.30 -46.04 19.13
C ILE A 420 10.03 -45.62 20.42
N PHE A 421 9.30 -45.21 21.46
CA PHE A 421 9.89 -44.89 22.76
C PHE A 421 10.51 -46.11 23.44
N THR A 422 9.85 -47.27 23.36
CA THR A 422 10.38 -48.54 23.87
C THR A 422 11.68 -48.92 23.15
N LEU A 423 11.72 -48.80 21.82
CA LEU A 423 12.93 -49.04 21.03
C LEU A 423 14.09 -48.10 21.44
N ASN A 424 13.78 -46.83 21.70
CA ASN A 424 14.80 -45.87 22.17
C ASN A 424 15.39 -46.29 23.52
N ARG A 425 14.54 -46.75 24.46
CA ARG A 425 14.99 -47.24 25.76
C ARG A 425 15.89 -48.48 25.62
N GLU A 426 15.45 -49.47 24.85
CA GLU A 426 16.22 -50.71 24.62
C GLU A 426 17.60 -50.43 24.00
N LEU A 427 17.68 -49.57 22.98
CA LEU A 427 18.94 -49.23 22.34
C LEU A 427 19.84 -48.37 23.23
N SER A 428 19.25 -47.48 24.04
CA SER A 428 19.99 -46.64 24.99
C SER A 428 20.63 -47.48 26.11
N GLU A 429 19.90 -48.49 26.61
CA GLU A 429 20.41 -49.47 27.58
C GLU A 429 21.47 -50.38 26.96
N GLN A 430 21.23 -50.91 25.76
CA GLN A 430 22.15 -51.82 25.07
C GLN A 430 23.51 -51.18 24.77
N HIS A 431 23.52 -49.91 24.38
CA HIS A 431 24.74 -49.19 24.02
C HIS A 431 25.30 -48.31 25.14
N ASN A 432 24.62 -48.25 26.29
CA ASN A 432 24.96 -47.38 27.43
C ASN A 432 25.20 -45.91 27.03
N LEU A 433 24.40 -45.41 26.07
CA LEU A 433 24.48 -44.04 25.54
C LEU A 433 23.12 -43.34 25.68
N PRO A 434 23.06 -42.06 26.10
CA PRO A 434 21.80 -41.36 26.33
C PRO A 434 21.17 -40.88 25.02
N PHE A 435 20.42 -41.76 24.36
CA PHE A 435 19.69 -41.41 23.13
C PHE A 435 18.44 -40.59 23.42
N THR A 436 18.30 -39.45 22.74
CA THR A 436 17.09 -38.63 22.77
C THR A 436 16.37 -38.70 21.43
N LEU A 437 15.04 -38.76 21.44
CA LEU A 437 14.24 -38.76 20.22
C LEU A 437 13.90 -37.33 19.79
N VAL A 438 14.12 -37.01 18.52
CA VAL A 438 13.74 -35.74 17.90
C VAL A 438 12.84 -36.02 16.72
N TYR A 439 11.65 -35.41 16.70
CA TYR A 439 10.71 -35.53 15.59
C TYR A 439 11.06 -34.56 14.45
N GLN A 440 11.18 -35.07 13.23
CA GLN A 440 11.43 -34.32 12.00
C GLN A 440 10.35 -34.65 10.95
N ASP A 441 10.38 -34.02 9.78
CA ASP A 441 9.40 -34.24 8.69
C ASP A 441 9.38 -35.70 8.19
N SER A 442 10.49 -36.42 8.34
CA SER A 442 10.64 -37.84 8.00
C SER A 442 10.30 -38.81 9.14
N GLY A 443 9.83 -38.30 10.28
CA GLY A 443 9.53 -39.07 11.50
C GLY A 443 10.56 -38.86 12.61
N PHE A 444 10.64 -39.80 13.55
CA PHE A 444 11.60 -39.72 14.66
C PHE A 444 13.02 -40.06 14.23
N VAL A 445 14.00 -39.34 14.79
CA VAL A 445 15.44 -39.56 14.60
C VAL A 445 16.10 -39.59 15.98
N PHE A 446 17.13 -40.41 16.17
CA PHE A 446 17.92 -40.41 17.39
C PHE A 446 18.87 -39.22 17.41
N ALA A 447 19.03 -38.61 18.58
CA ALA A 447 19.91 -37.49 18.83
C ALA A 447 20.81 -37.76 20.05
N LEU A 448 22.11 -37.54 19.89
CA LEU A 448 23.12 -37.68 20.94
C LEU A 448 23.96 -36.40 21.03
N LYS A 449 24.30 -35.94 22.24
CA LYS A 449 25.20 -34.77 22.37
C LYS A 449 26.62 -35.19 22.03
N LYS A 450 27.39 -34.29 21.42
CA LYS A 450 28.80 -34.56 21.07
C LYS A 450 29.67 -34.89 22.30
N ALA A 451 29.36 -34.31 23.46
CA ALA A 451 30.11 -34.52 24.71
C ALA A 451 29.92 -35.92 25.30
N ASP A 452 28.81 -36.59 24.98
CA ASP A 452 28.42 -37.87 25.57
C ASP A 452 28.94 -39.06 24.74
N LEU A 453 29.74 -38.80 23.68
CA LEU A 453 30.28 -39.81 22.78
C LEU A 453 31.82 -39.80 22.83
N GLU A 454 32.40 -40.76 23.56
CA GLU A 454 33.83 -41.05 23.55
C GLU A 454 34.14 -42.08 22.45
N GLY A 455 34.30 -41.62 21.20
CA GLY A 455 34.69 -42.45 20.06
C GLY A 455 33.73 -42.42 18.87
N GLU A 456 33.68 -43.52 18.10
CA GLU A 456 32.76 -43.69 16.97
C GLU A 456 31.40 -44.22 17.41
N LEU A 457 30.34 -43.87 16.67
CA LEU A 457 29.01 -44.40 16.90
C LEU A 457 28.97 -45.94 16.70
N PRO A 458 28.14 -46.67 17.47
CA PRO A 458 28.01 -48.11 17.30
C PRO A 458 27.63 -48.52 15.87
N ARG A 459 28.12 -49.69 15.41
CA ARG A 459 27.82 -50.21 14.07
C ARG A 459 26.33 -50.57 13.96
N GLY A 460 25.67 -50.11 12.89
CA GLY A 460 24.24 -50.41 12.62
C GLY A 460 23.35 -49.17 12.48
N PHE A 461 23.84 -47.99 12.83
CA PHE A 461 23.15 -46.72 12.59
C PHE A 461 23.38 -46.20 11.16
N LEU A 462 22.34 -45.57 10.64
CA LEU A 462 22.23 -45.05 9.28
C LEU A 462 21.99 -43.54 9.32
N SER A 463 22.35 -42.84 8.24
CA SER A 463 22.04 -41.42 8.06
C SER A 463 22.58 -40.53 9.19
N VAL A 464 23.85 -40.70 9.54
CA VAL A 464 24.53 -39.91 10.58
C VAL A 464 24.83 -38.49 10.05
N VAL A 465 24.23 -37.48 10.67
CA VAL A 465 24.41 -36.06 10.33
C VAL A 465 24.70 -35.27 11.60
N GLN A 466 25.65 -34.35 11.54
CA GLN A 466 25.95 -33.45 12.66
C GLN A 466 25.15 -32.14 12.50
N HIS A 467 24.39 -31.76 13.53
CA HIS A 467 23.61 -30.52 13.51
C HIS A 467 23.64 -29.84 14.89
N LYS A 468 24.09 -28.58 14.95
CA LYS A 468 24.16 -27.74 16.17
C LYS A 468 24.75 -28.46 17.40
N GLY A 469 25.88 -29.15 17.23
CA GLY A 469 26.59 -29.83 18.34
C GLY A 469 25.96 -31.16 18.80
N ARG A 470 24.96 -31.68 18.06
CA ARG A 470 24.35 -33.00 18.29
C ARG A 470 24.54 -33.89 17.07
N TRP A 471 24.72 -35.18 17.30
CA TRP A 471 24.69 -36.22 16.27
C TRP A 471 23.25 -36.68 16.07
N LEU A 472 22.74 -36.58 14.84
CA LEU A 472 21.44 -37.09 14.42
C LEU A 472 21.67 -38.36 13.60
N PHE A 473 20.99 -39.44 13.94
CA PHE A 473 21.12 -40.71 13.25
C PHE A 473 19.86 -41.57 13.39
N SER A 474 19.70 -42.58 12.53
CA SER A 474 18.54 -43.46 12.51
C SER A 474 18.99 -44.93 12.51
N SER A 475 18.11 -45.87 12.84
CA SER A 475 18.33 -47.31 12.59
C SER A 475 17.36 -47.84 11.53
N LEU A 476 17.61 -49.03 10.98
CA LEU A 476 16.68 -49.70 10.06
C LEU A 476 15.35 -50.01 10.76
N GLU A 477 15.41 -50.44 12.02
CA GLU A 477 14.24 -50.74 12.85
C GLU A 477 13.41 -49.48 13.12
N LEU A 478 14.08 -48.36 13.45
CA LEU A 478 13.41 -47.06 13.62
C LEU A 478 12.74 -46.61 12.32
N LYS A 479 13.36 -46.80 11.15
CA LYS A 479 12.73 -46.48 9.85
C LYS A 479 11.47 -47.31 9.61
N LYS A 480 11.47 -48.60 9.95
CA LYS A 480 10.27 -49.46 9.83
C LYS A 480 9.15 -49.03 10.77
N ARG A 481 9.46 -48.67 12.02
CA ARG A 481 8.47 -48.16 12.99
C ARG A 481 7.95 -46.77 12.60
N ASN A 482 8.82 -45.89 12.10
CA ASN A 482 8.41 -44.60 11.54
C ASN A 482 7.46 -44.75 10.34
N ALA A 483 7.68 -45.72 9.46
CA ALA A 483 6.77 -46.00 8.34
C ALA A 483 5.39 -46.42 8.85
N ARG A 484 5.32 -47.38 9.78
CA ARG A 484 4.05 -47.82 10.41
C ARG A 484 3.32 -46.69 11.13
N MET A 485 4.05 -45.89 11.92
CA MET A 485 3.50 -44.71 12.58
C MET A 485 2.95 -43.69 11.58
N LYS A 486 3.65 -43.49 10.45
CA LYS A 486 3.22 -42.57 9.40
C LYS A 486 1.94 -43.05 8.74
N ASP A 487 1.82 -44.34 8.44
CA ASP A 487 0.61 -44.90 7.84
C ASP A 487 -0.60 -44.73 8.78
N ALA A 488 -0.43 -45.04 10.08
CA ALA A 488 -1.47 -44.83 11.09
C ALA A 488 -1.83 -43.34 11.28
N LEU A 489 -0.84 -42.45 11.20
CA LEU A 489 -1.04 -41.00 11.24
C LEU A 489 -1.84 -40.51 10.04
N ASP A 490 -1.46 -40.95 8.83
CA ASP A 490 -2.11 -40.55 7.59
C ASP A 490 -3.57 -41.03 7.56
N GLU A 491 -3.85 -42.25 8.02
CA GLU A 491 -5.23 -42.77 8.18
C GLU A 491 -6.04 -41.96 9.19
N THR A 492 -5.47 -41.66 10.36
CA THR A 492 -6.12 -40.85 11.41
C THR A 492 -6.48 -39.46 10.90
N LEU A 493 -5.59 -38.83 10.11
CA LEU A 493 -5.81 -37.51 9.54
C LEU A 493 -6.90 -37.53 8.46
N ILE A 494 -6.95 -38.55 7.61
CA ILE A 494 -8.00 -38.71 6.58
C ILE A 494 -9.36 -38.93 7.23
N LEU A 495 -9.45 -39.76 8.28
CA LEU A 495 -10.69 -39.96 9.03
C LEU A 495 -11.14 -38.67 9.75
N SER A 496 -10.20 -37.94 10.36
CA SER A 496 -10.49 -36.64 10.98
C SER A 496 -10.97 -35.63 9.96
N GLU A 497 -10.38 -35.61 8.77
CA GLU A 497 -10.75 -34.71 7.68
C GLU A 497 -12.19 -34.92 7.25
N ARG A 498 -12.65 -36.17 7.12
CA ARG A 498 -14.04 -36.45 6.72
C ARG A 498 -15.04 -35.84 7.70
N ILE A 499 -14.79 -35.97 9.00
CA ILE A 499 -15.63 -35.36 10.05
C ILE A 499 -15.59 -33.83 9.93
N ILE A 500 -14.42 -33.26 9.66
CA ILE A 500 -14.27 -31.82 9.50
C ILE A 500 -14.96 -31.32 8.22
N GLN A 501 -14.99 -32.09 7.14
CA GLN A 501 -15.72 -31.75 5.93
C GLN A 501 -17.23 -31.68 6.18
N GLU A 502 -17.78 -32.65 6.93
CA GLU A 502 -19.19 -32.65 7.35
C GLU A 502 -19.50 -31.41 8.20
N LEU A 503 -18.66 -31.10 9.20
CA LEU A 503 -18.77 -29.88 10.00
C LEU A 503 -18.64 -28.60 9.15
N THR A 504 -17.74 -28.59 8.17
CA THR A 504 -17.52 -27.43 7.29
C THR A 504 -18.75 -27.16 6.43
N ALA A 505 -19.42 -28.21 5.94
CA ALA A 505 -20.66 -28.07 5.18
C ALA A 505 -21.78 -27.41 6.01
N GLU A 506 -21.88 -27.73 7.31
CA GLU A 506 -22.82 -27.07 8.22
C GLU A 506 -22.44 -25.60 8.49
N ILE A 507 -21.15 -25.30 8.66
CA ILE A 507 -20.66 -23.94 8.90
C ILE A 507 -20.87 -23.05 7.66
N ILE A 508 -20.74 -23.59 6.44
CA ILE A 508 -20.93 -22.83 5.20
C ILE A 508 -22.33 -22.20 5.12
N LEU A 509 -23.36 -22.84 5.68
CA LEU A 509 -24.73 -22.31 5.70
C LEU A 509 -24.84 -20.97 6.43
N ASP A 510 -23.99 -20.75 7.45
CA ASP A 510 -23.97 -19.55 8.28
C ASP A 510 -22.71 -18.68 8.04
N ILE A 511 -22.00 -18.90 6.93
CA ILE A 511 -20.69 -18.26 6.63
C ILE A 511 -20.77 -16.72 6.57
N GLY A 512 -21.93 -16.17 6.20
CA GLY A 512 -22.14 -14.72 6.17
C GLY A 512 -21.86 -14.04 7.50
N ALA A 513 -22.10 -14.73 8.63
CA ALA A 513 -21.77 -14.21 9.95
C ALA A 513 -20.25 -14.09 10.17
N LEU A 514 -19.46 -15.02 9.62
CA LEU A 514 -18.00 -14.98 9.69
C LEU A 514 -17.42 -13.84 8.84
N TYR A 515 -17.97 -13.57 7.66
CA TYR A 515 -17.56 -12.39 6.87
C TYR A 515 -17.88 -11.08 7.59
N LYS A 516 -19.10 -10.93 8.13
CA LYS A 516 -19.50 -9.77 8.95
C LYS A 516 -18.55 -9.59 10.15
N ALA A 517 -18.23 -10.67 10.86
CA ALA A 517 -17.28 -10.63 11.97
C ALA A 517 -15.86 -10.21 11.52
N SER A 518 -15.39 -10.72 10.38
CA SER A 518 -14.08 -10.37 9.85
C SER A 518 -13.99 -8.89 9.47
N GLU A 519 -15.04 -8.32 8.88
CA GLU A 519 -15.11 -6.89 8.55
C GLU A 519 -15.11 -6.04 9.83
N ALA A 520 -15.92 -6.41 10.82
CA ALA A 520 -15.98 -5.72 12.10
C ALA A 520 -14.64 -5.74 12.85
N ILE A 521 -13.97 -6.90 12.94
CA ILE A 521 -12.64 -7.02 13.57
C ILE A 521 -11.61 -6.16 12.84
N ALA A 522 -11.62 -6.16 11.50
CA ALA A 522 -10.69 -5.36 10.71
C ALA A 522 -10.87 -3.85 10.95
N ILE A 523 -12.12 -3.37 11.04
CA ILE A 523 -12.44 -1.96 11.31
C ILE A 523 -11.96 -1.56 12.71
N VAL A 524 -12.26 -2.35 13.74
CA VAL A 524 -11.83 -2.05 15.12
C VAL A 524 -10.31 -2.01 15.23
N ASP A 525 -9.62 -2.99 14.63
CA ASP A 525 -8.17 -3.07 14.68
C ASP A 525 -7.50 -1.87 13.98
N MET A 526 -8.05 -1.44 12.84
CA MET A 526 -7.62 -0.21 12.16
C MET A 526 -7.86 1.04 13.01
N LEU A 527 -9.05 1.21 13.60
CA LEU A 527 -9.40 2.37 14.42
C LEU A 527 -8.58 2.43 15.71
N TRP A 528 -8.32 1.27 16.33
CA TRP A 528 -7.41 1.16 17.47
C TRP A 528 -5.99 1.60 17.08
N SER A 529 -5.53 1.21 15.89
CA SER A 529 -4.25 1.64 15.34
C SER A 529 -4.16 3.17 15.16
N PHE A 530 -5.24 3.81 14.70
CA PHE A 530 -5.33 5.27 14.59
C PHE A 530 -5.30 5.96 15.96
N ALA A 531 -6.03 5.42 16.94
CA ALA A 531 -6.00 5.92 18.31
C ALA A 531 -4.61 5.79 18.96
N HIS A 532 -3.82 4.78 18.57
CA HIS A 532 -2.47 4.60 19.08
C HIS A 532 -1.45 5.59 18.46
N ALA A 533 -1.59 5.91 17.18
CA ALA A 533 -0.58 6.65 16.41
C ALA A 533 -0.67 8.18 16.55
N SER A 534 -1.81 8.74 16.95
CA SER A 534 -2.11 10.14 16.66
C SER A 534 -2.61 10.96 17.87
N ILE A 535 -2.50 12.29 17.76
CA ILE A 535 -2.53 13.21 18.91
C ILE A 535 -3.73 14.19 18.88
N LEU A 536 -4.09 14.76 17.71
CA LEU A 536 -5.13 15.78 17.60
C LEU A 536 -6.27 15.42 16.63
N ARG A 537 -7.53 15.62 17.05
CA ARG A 537 -8.73 15.46 16.21
C ARG A 537 -8.79 16.54 15.12
N PRO A 538 -8.85 16.19 13.81
CA PRO A 538 -9.08 17.15 12.74
C PRO A 538 -10.57 17.56 12.65
N GLU A 539 -10.79 18.78 12.16
CA GLU A 539 -12.11 19.31 11.81
C GLU A 539 -12.27 19.34 10.29
N PHE A 540 -13.46 19.01 9.79
CA PHE A 540 -13.77 19.12 8.37
C PHE A 540 -14.56 20.39 8.10
N THR A 541 -13.92 21.35 7.42
CA THR A 541 -14.56 22.60 6.99
C THR A 541 -14.30 22.82 5.50
N GLY A 542 -14.81 23.91 4.93
CA GLY A 542 -14.49 24.28 3.54
C GLY A 542 -13.04 24.76 3.33
N THR A 543 -12.21 24.82 4.39
CA THR A 543 -10.88 25.44 4.34
C THR A 543 -9.79 24.50 4.86
N LEU A 544 -8.62 24.55 4.22
CA LEU A 544 -7.43 23.83 4.66
C LEU A 544 -6.58 24.76 5.51
N ALA A 545 -6.64 24.58 6.83
CA ALA A 545 -5.89 25.37 7.79
C ALA A 545 -5.23 24.45 8.83
N ILE A 546 -3.90 24.39 8.82
CA ILE A 546 -3.11 23.56 9.73
C ILE A 546 -2.19 24.48 10.51
N LYS A 547 -2.26 24.45 11.84
CA LYS A 547 -1.36 25.18 12.72
C LYS A 547 -0.30 24.24 13.28
N ALA A 548 0.96 24.64 13.16
CA ALA A 548 2.11 23.90 13.65
C ALA A 548 2.10 22.41 13.23
N GLY A 549 1.73 22.14 11.97
CA GLY A 549 1.70 20.79 11.44
C GLY A 549 3.10 20.20 11.34
N ARG A 550 3.21 18.88 11.53
CA ARG A 550 4.47 18.13 11.43
C ARG A 550 4.39 17.05 10.38
N HIS A 551 5.52 16.70 9.79
CA HIS A 551 5.61 15.59 8.85
C HIS A 551 5.59 14.25 9.60
N PRO A 552 4.54 13.42 9.45
CA PRO A 552 4.32 12.24 10.29
C PRO A 552 5.46 11.20 10.23
N VAL A 553 6.00 10.95 9.04
CA VAL A 553 7.10 9.97 8.87
C VAL A 553 8.42 10.50 9.46
N LEU A 554 8.77 11.76 9.20
CA LEU A 554 10.02 12.36 9.69
C LEU A 554 10.02 12.56 11.21
N GLU A 555 8.86 12.78 11.81
CA GLU A 555 8.73 12.89 13.27
C GLU A 555 9.11 11.57 13.97
N GLY A 556 8.79 10.42 13.37
CA GLY A 556 9.14 9.11 13.90
C GLY A 556 10.61 8.70 13.67
N VAL A 557 11.26 9.24 12.65
CA VAL A 557 12.65 8.89 12.27
C VAL A 557 13.68 9.81 12.92
N THR A 558 13.34 11.08 13.11
CA THR A 558 14.29 12.09 13.62
C THR A 558 14.19 12.21 15.14
N ALA A 559 15.30 12.53 15.82
CA ALA A 559 15.30 12.71 17.27
C ALA A 559 14.30 13.80 17.70
N ALA A 560 13.55 13.55 18.78
CA ALA A 560 12.51 14.46 19.28
C ALA A 560 13.03 15.90 19.43
N GLY A 561 12.32 16.87 18.84
CA GLY A 561 12.63 18.31 18.92
C GLY A 561 13.44 18.89 17.75
N THR A 562 13.81 18.08 16.76
CA THR A 562 14.56 18.55 15.58
C THR A 562 13.69 18.96 14.39
N LEU A 563 12.44 18.49 14.33
CA LEU A 563 11.50 18.79 13.24
C LEU A 563 10.77 20.11 13.52
N VAL A 564 10.88 21.06 12.59
CA VAL A 564 10.21 22.36 12.72
C VAL A 564 8.77 22.26 12.21
N PRO A 565 7.78 22.62 13.05
CA PRO A 565 6.38 22.63 12.64
C PRO A 565 6.07 23.80 11.71
N ASN A 566 5.15 23.59 10.76
CA ASN A 566 4.79 24.59 9.74
C ASN A 566 3.29 24.83 9.66
N ASP A 567 2.91 26.08 9.42
CA ASP A 567 1.52 26.49 9.24
C ASP A 567 1.12 26.38 7.76
N VAL A 568 -0.07 25.83 7.51
CA VAL A 568 -0.66 25.67 6.17
C VAL A 568 -1.97 26.43 6.15
N TYR A 569 -2.19 27.25 5.13
CA TYR A 569 -3.46 27.92 4.92
C TYR A 569 -3.81 27.98 3.45
N CYS A 570 -4.97 27.45 3.09
CA CYS A 570 -5.55 27.49 1.76
C CYS A 570 -7.08 27.57 1.87
N CYS A 571 -7.66 28.52 1.15
CA CYS A 571 -9.10 28.76 1.11
C CYS A 571 -9.51 29.15 -0.32
N GLU A 572 -10.80 29.25 -0.61
CA GLU A 572 -11.27 29.61 -1.96
C GLU A 572 -10.73 30.94 -2.49
N ALA A 573 -10.49 31.92 -1.59
CA ALA A 573 -9.92 33.22 -1.95
C ALA A 573 -8.39 33.18 -2.13
N SER A 574 -7.73 32.10 -1.75
CA SER A 574 -6.30 31.87 -1.97
C SER A 574 -6.05 30.39 -2.22
N SER A 575 -6.64 29.88 -3.30
CA SER A 575 -6.60 28.47 -3.67
C SER A 575 -5.24 28.07 -4.25
N PHE A 576 -4.46 29.04 -4.73
CA PHE A 576 -3.14 28.83 -5.31
C PHE A 576 -2.05 29.44 -4.41
N GLN A 577 -1.10 28.60 -3.99
CA GLN A 577 -0.01 28.95 -3.09
C GLN A 577 1.32 28.74 -3.80
N ILE A 578 2.09 29.82 -4.00
CA ILE A 578 3.45 29.75 -4.53
C ILE A 578 4.42 29.62 -3.37
N ILE A 579 5.27 28.59 -3.38
CA ILE A 579 6.19 28.28 -2.29
C ILE A 579 7.65 28.32 -2.76
N GLN A 580 8.50 29.00 -1.98
CA GLN A 580 9.97 28.90 -2.12
C GLN A 580 10.55 28.17 -0.89
N GLY A 581 10.64 26.84 -0.98
CA GLY A 581 11.03 25.93 0.12
C GLY A 581 10.51 24.50 -0.11
N LYS A 582 11.39 23.50 0.09
CA LYS A 582 11.41 22.19 -0.60
C LYS A 582 10.28 21.19 -0.28
N SER A 583 10.17 20.20 -1.18
CA SER A 583 9.28 19.01 -1.27
C SER A 583 8.78 18.42 0.05
N THR A 584 9.55 18.48 1.14
CA THR A 584 9.13 18.03 2.47
C THR A 584 7.85 18.71 2.96
N TYR A 585 7.71 20.03 2.73
CA TYR A 585 6.49 20.74 3.11
C TYR A 585 5.28 20.30 2.27
N LEU A 586 5.46 20.13 0.95
CA LEU A 586 4.41 19.61 0.07
C LEU A 586 3.98 18.21 0.51
N ARG A 587 4.94 17.30 0.74
CA ARG A 587 4.68 15.95 1.25
C ARG A 587 3.94 15.99 2.58
N GLN A 588 4.34 16.86 3.50
CA GLN A 588 3.64 17.06 4.77
C GLN A 588 2.17 17.42 4.57
N VAL A 589 1.85 18.40 3.71
CA VAL A 589 0.46 18.80 3.44
C VAL A 589 -0.35 17.61 2.90
N GLY A 590 0.20 16.87 1.93
CA GLY A 590 -0.45 15.69 1.37
C GLY A 590 -0.70 14.60 2.41
N LEU A 591 0.31 14.27 3.22
CA LEU A 591 0.22 13.23 4.25
C LEU A 591 -0.77 13.57 5.36
N LEU A 592 -0.79 14.81 5.84
CA LEU A 592 -1.76 15.26 6.85
C LEU A 592 -3.18 15.21 6.33
N THR A 593 -3.39 15.58 5.06
CA THR A 593 -4.69 15.50 4.39
C THR A 593 -5.17 14.04 4.29
N ILE A 594 -4.29 13.12 3.87
CA ILE A 594 -4.62 11.68 3.83
C ILE A 594 -4.98 11.16 5.21
N MET A 595 -4.18 11.48 6.24
CA MET A 595 -4.47 11.04 7.61
C MET A 595 -5.85 11.51 8.08
N ALA A 596 -6.17 12.80 7.87
CA ALA A 596 -7.48 13.34 8.19
C ALA A 596 -8.58 12.58 7.44
N MET A 597 -8.46 12.42 6.11
CA MET A 597 -9.43 11.71 5.27
C MET A 597 -9.47 10.19 5.46
N CYS A 598 -8.54 9.59 6.21
CA CYS A 598 -8.70 8.21 6.69
C CYS A 598 -9.61 8.13 7.93
N GLY A 599 -9.90 9.26 8.59
CA GLY A 599 -10.52 9.33 9.91
C GLY A 599 -9.51 9.13 11.04
N CYS A 600 -8.24 9.48 10.81
CA CYS A 600 -7.17 9.43 11.79
C CYS A 600 -6.88 10.83 12.34
N PHE A 601 -6.45 10.89 13.60
CA PHE A 601 -5.96 12.13 14.20
C PHE A 601 -4.63 12.55 13.53
N VAL A 602 -4.30 13.84 13.56
CA VAL A 602 -3.15 14.41 12.84
C VAL A 602 -2.12 15.01 13.80
N PRO A 603 -0.80 15.00 13.46
CA PRO A 603 0.24 15.66 14.26
C PRO A 603 0.29 17.16 13.97
N ALA A 604 -0.59 17.92 14.63
CA ALA A 604 -0.68 19.38 14.56
C ALA A 604 -1.21 19.96 15.88
N GLU A 605 -1.11 21.28 16.07
CA GLU A 605 -1.80 21.98 17.17
C GLU A 605 -3.27 22.25 16.86
N TYR A 606 -3.57 22.50 15.59
CA TYR A 606 -4.91 22.70 15.05
C TYR A 606 -4.94 22.23 13.61
N GLY A 607 -6.03 21.61 13.17
CA GLY A 607 -6.17 21.12 11.81
C GLY A 607 -7.62 21.16 11.34
N SER A 608 -7.89 22.05 10.39
CA SER A 608 -9.11 22.10 9.59
C SER A 608 -8.79 21.65 8.17
N PHE A 609 -9.58 20.73 7.64
CA PHE A 609 -9.36 20.11 6.34
C PHE A 609 -10.61 20.22 5.47
N ARG A 610 -10.40 20.36 4.15
CA ARG A 610 -11.45 20.24 3.13
C ARG A 610 -11.51 18.80 2.64
N LEU A 611 -12.70 18.35 2.25
CA LEU A 611 -12.88 17.07 1.59
C LEU A 611 -12.41 17.18 0.14
N HIS A 612 -11.47 16.32 -0.25
CA HIS A 612 -10.89 16.31 -1.58
C HIS A 612 -11.33 15.10 -2.39
N ASP A 613 -11.61 15.28 -3.68
CA ASP A 613 -11.97 14.19 -4.59
C ASP A 613 -10.74 13.49 -5.20
N ALA A 614 -9.64 14.23 -5.36
CA ALA A 614 -8.37 13.71 -5.82
C ALA A 614 -7.19 14.41 -5.13
N LEU A 615 -6.15 13.64 -4.85
CA LEU A 615 -4.82 14.14 -4.46
C LEU A 615 -3.84 13.81 -5.57
N LEU A 616 -3.34 14.85 -6.23
CA LEU A 616 -2.50 14.74 -7.41
C LEU A 616 -1.16 15.41 -7.15
N THR A 617 -0.08 14.74 -7.50
CA THR A 617 1.27 15.25 -7.21
C THR A 617 2.20 15.08 -8.38
N ARG A 618 3.01 16.11 -8.59
CA ARG A 618 4.24 16.04 -9.38
C ARG A 618 5.37 16.49 -8.47
N LEU A 619 6.02 15.55 -7.80
CA LEU A 619 7.16 15.83 -6.96
C LEU A 619 8.45 15.38 -7.68
N SER A 620 9.46 16.23 -7.68
CA SER A 620 10.77 15.88 -8.22
C SER A 620 11.43 14.82 -7.33
N ASN A 621 11.46 13.60 -7.85
CA ASN A 621 12.23 12.49 -7.29
C ASN A 621 13.32 12.14 -8.31
N ASP A 622 14.54 11.91 -7.83
CA ASP A 622 15.68 11.57 -8.69
C ASP A 622 15.36 10.31 -9.52
N ASP A 623 15.27 10.53 -10.84
CA ASP A 623 15.37 9.61 -11.96
C ASP A 623 14.95 8.14 -11.73
N ASP A 624 13.70 7.82 -12.08
CA ASP A 624 13.34 6.45 -12.47
C ASP A 624 13.93 6.18 -13.87
N VAL A 625 15.17 5.69 -13.91
CA VAL A 625 15.90 5.30 -15.14
C VAL A 625 15.17 4.17 -15.91
N GLU A 626 14.11 3.58 -15.34
CA GLU A 626 13.35 2.45 -15.89
C GLU A 626 12.30 2.85 -16.95
N LYS A 627 11.82 4.10 -17.01
CA LYS A 627 10.91 4.54 -18.08
C LYS A 627 11.72 5.14 -19.24
N ASN A 628 11.67 4.52 -20.42
CA ASN A 628 12.39 4.89 -21.67
C ASN A 628 12.02 6.29 -22.25
N LEU A 629 11.49 7.22 -21.44
CA LEU A 629 11.09 8.57 -21.83
C LEU A 629 12.06 9.60 -21.25
N SER A 630 12.25 10.71 -21.97
CA SER A 630 12.97 11.87 -21.44
C SER A 630 12.33 12.35 -20.14
N THR A 631 13.13 12.76 -19.16
CA THR A 631 12.67 13.27 -17.85
C THR A 631 11.64 14.39 -18.03
N PHE A 632 11.86 15.27 -19.00
CA PHE A 632 10.94 16.35 -19.37
C PHE A 632 9.64 15.82 -20.01
N ALA A 633 9.70 14.77 -20.83
CA ALA A 633 8.50 14.20 -21.45
C ALA A 633 7.60 13.52 -20.40
N ASN A 634 8.19 12.81 -19.44
CA ASN A 634 7.46 12.26 -18.29
C ASN A 634 6.82 13.36 -17.46
N GLU A 635 7.57 14.43 -17.19
CA GLU A 635 7.06 15.59 -16.45
C GLU A 635 5.85 16.23 -17.14
N MET A 636 5.90 16.41 -18.46
CA MET A 636 4.77 16.93 -19.24
C MET A 636 3.59 15.97 -19.26
N ALA A 637 3.83 14.65 -19.32
CA ALA A 637 2.77 13.65 -19.26
C ALA A 637 2.05 13.66 -17.90
N SER A 638 2.78 13.76 -16.78
CA SER A 638 2.19 13.88 -15.45
C SER A 638 1.41 15.20 -15.30
N CYS A 639 1.92 16.32 -15.83
CA CYS A 639 1.17 17.58 -15.82
C CYS A 639 -0.11 17.52 -16.66
N ALA A 640 -0.06 16.90 -17.84
CA ALA A 640 -1.25 16.69 -18.67
C ALA A 640 -2.29 15.80 -17.97
N MET A 641 -1.83 14.78 -17.24
CA MET A 641 -2.68 13.95 -16.39
C MET A 641 -3.35 14.77 -15.29
N ILE A 642 -2.58 15.59 -14.56
CA ILE A 642 -3.10 16.45 -13.49
C ILE A 642 -4.19 17.38 -14.04
N LEU A 643 -3.93 18.07 -15.15
CA LEU A 643 -4.89 18.98 -15.77
C LEU A 643 -6.15 18.27 -16.30
N GLY A 644 -6.02 17.02 -16.76
CA GLY A 644 -7.15 16.24 -17.27
C GLY A 644 -8.06 15.68 -16.17
N ILE A 645 -7.57 15.56 -14.94
CA ILE A 645 -8.30 14.97 -13.81
C ILE A 645 -8.76 16.03 -12.81
N ALA A 646 -7.96 17.07 -12.58
CA ALA A 646 -8.19 18.03 -11.51
C ALA A 646 -9.57 18.70 -11.62
N THR A 647 -10.24 18.79 -10.48
CA THR A 647 -11.50 19.50 -10.29
C THR A 647 -11.33 20.63 -9.26
N ALA A 648 -12.39 21.40 -8.99
CA ALA A 648 -12.38 22.45 -7.97
C ALA A 648 -12.23 21.91 -6.53
N ASP A 649 -12.45 20.60 -6.33
CA ASP A 649 -12.31 19.92 -5.04
C ASP A 649 -10.97 19.17 -4.92
N SER A 650 -10.11 19.19 -5.95
CA SER A 650 -8.84 18.47 -5.94
C SER A 650 -7.73 19.22 -5.19
N LEU A 651 -6.83 18.46 -4.55
CA LEU A 651 -5.58 18.96 -3.97
C LEU A 651 -4.41 18.60 -4.89
N VAL A 652 -3.69 19.61 -5.36
CA VAL A 652 -2.59 19.48 -6.33
C VAL A 652 -1.29 19.97 -5.70
N LEU A 653 -0.25 19.12 -5.70
CA LEU A 653 1.08 19.45 -5.19
C LEU A 653 2.10 19.37 -6.34
N ILE A 654 2.70 20.50 -6.70
CA ILE A 654 3.66 20.57 -7.80
C ILE A 654 4.99 21.07 -7.25
N ASP A 655 6.06 20.37 -7.60
CA ASP A 655 7.42 20.70 -7.22
C ASP A 655 8.30 20.84 -8.45
N GLU A 656 8.81 22.05 -8.66
CA GLU A 656 9.90 22.33 -9.58
C GLU A 656 9.62 22.01 -11.06
N VAL A 657 8.38 22.25 -11.53
CA VAL A 657 8.01 22.00 -12.93
C VAL A 657 8.72 22.96 -13.90
N GLY A 658 9.12 22.47 -15.08
CA GLY A 658 9.75 23.21 -16.17
C GLY A 658 11.28 23.19 -16.17
N ARG A 659 11.93 22.34 -15.36
CA ARG A 659 13.40 22.34 -15.23
C ARG A 659 14.18 21.59 -16.29
N GLY A 660 13.56 20.61 -16.93
CA GLY A 660 14.22 19.78 -17.95
C GLY A 660 14.41 20.47 -19.31
N THR A 661 14.14 21.77 -19.43
CA THR A 661 14.17 22.53 -20.70
C THR A 661 14.81 23.91 -20.52
N SER A 662 14.83 24.72 -21.59
CA SER A 662 15.32 26.09 -21.54
C SER A 662 14.57 26.91 -20.46
N PRO A 663 15.25 27.75 -19.64
CA PRO A 663 14.61 28.46 -18.54
C PRO A 663 13.40 29.30 -18.96
N ILE A 664 13.45 29.89 -20.15
CA ILE A 664 12.36 30.73 -20.71
C ILE A 664 11.15 29.86 -21.08
N GLU A 665 11.35 28.74 -21.78
CA GLU A 665 10.26 27.82 -22.12
C GLU A 665 9.69 27.14 -20.86
N GLY A 666 10.57 26.76 -19.93
CA GLY A 666 10.20 26.17 -18.64
C GLY A 666 9.31 27.10 -17.81
N ALA A 667 9.71 28.37 -17.68
CA ALA A 667 8.90 29.38 -17.00
C ALA A 667 7.56 29.62 -17.73
N GLY A 668 7.56 29.66 -19.06
CA GLY A 668 6.35 29.81 -19.87
C GLY A 668 5.35 28.66 -19.69
N ILE A 669 5.83 27.42 -19.70
CA ILE A 669 5.01 26.22 -19.47
C ILE A 669 4.48 26.19 -18.03
N ALA A 670 5.34 26.45 -17.05
CA ALA A 670 4.95 26.51 -15.64
C ALA A 670 3.85 27.57 -15.40
N HIS A 671 3.96 28.72 -16.05
CA HIS A 671 2.94 29.78 -15.99
C HIS A 671 1.61 29.33 -16.60
N ALA A 672 1.63 28.72 -17.79
CA ALA A 672 0.42 28.24 -18.45
C ALA A 672 -0.31 27.15 -17.62
N ILE A 673 0.45 26.22 -17.03
CA ILE A 673 -0.10 25.19 -16.14
C ILE A 673 -0.72 25.84 -14.89
N ALA A 674 -0.01 26.78 -14.26
CA ALA A 674 -0.51 27.50 -13.09
C ALA A 674 -1.82 28.26 -13.39
N GLU A 675 -1.90 28.93 -14.54
CA GLU A 675 -3.11 29.66 -14.95
C GLU A 675 -4.31 28.74 -15.17
N GLU A 676 -4.12 27.57 -15.79
CA GLU A 676 -5.19 26.58 -15.94
C GLU A 676 -5.66 26.04 -14.58
N LEU A 677 -4.75 25.71 -13.67
CA LEU A 677 -5.12 25.23 -12.33
C LEU A 677 -5.86 26.28 -11.50
N ILE A 678 -5.47 27.55 -11.62
CA ILE A 678 -6.20 28.68 -11.00
C ILE A 678 -7.61 28.77 -11.57
N ARG A 679 -7.78 28.60 -12.88
CA ARG A 679 -9.09 28.61 -13.55
C ARG A 679 -10.00 27.47 -13.08
N ILE A 680 -9.43 26.27 -12.87
CA ILE A 680 -10.13 25.11 -12.30
C ILE A 680 -10.57 25.37 -10.85
N LYS A 681 -9.88 26.27 -10.14
CA LYS A 681 -10.06 26.57 -8.69
C LYS A 681 -9.71 25.40 -7.77
N ALA A 682 -8.83 24.51 -8.22
CA ALA A 682 -8.24 23.48 -7.37
C ALA A 682 -7.41 24.11 -6.24
N TYR A 683 -7.19 23.37 -5.15
CA TYR A 683 -6.24 23.77 -4.11
C TYR A 683 -4.84 23.36 -4.56
N VAL A 684 -3.96 24.32 -4.79
CA VAL A 684 -2.65 24.09 -5.39
C VAL A 684 -1.55 24.63 -4.50
N PHE A 685 -0.56 23.78 -4.23
CA PHE A 685 0.71 24.17 -3.66
C PHE A 685 1.81 23.98 -4.71
N PHE A 686 2.33 25.09 -5.21
CA PHE A 686 3.25 25.15 -6.33
C PHE A 686 4.62 25.63 -5.85
N ALA A 687 5.56 24.70 -5.67
CA ALA A 687 6.94 25.02 -5.35
C ALA A 687 7.73 25.27 -6.64
N THR A 688 8.38 26.44 -6.74
CA THR A 688 9.11 26.85 -7.94
C THR A 688 10.32 27.71 -7.63
N HIS A 689 11.35 27.59 -8.47
CA HIS A 689 12.51 28.51 -8.47
C HIS A 689 12.32 29.67 -9.43
N PHE A 690 11.30 29.63 -10.30
CA PHE A 690 10.99 30.73 -11.22
C PHE A 690 10.37 31.89 -10.44
N HIS A 691 11.15 32.93 -10.20
CA HIS A 691 10.68 34.13 -9.52
C HIS A 691 9.65 34.89 -10.37
N GLU A 692 9.74 34.76 -11.69
CA GLU A 692 8.83 35.34 -12.67
C GLU A 692 7.39 34.87 -12.46
N LEU A 693 7.17 33.65 -11.96
CA LEU A 693 5.82 33.14 -11.68
C LEU A 693 5.14 33.95 -10.57
N ALA A 694 5.86 34.34 -9.53
CA ALA A 694 5.31 35.15 -8.45
C ALA A 694 4.92 36.56 -8.93
N ILE A 695 5.69 37.12 -9.86
CA ILE A 695 5.44 38.43 -10.45
C ILE A 695 4.24 38.37 -11.41
N THR A 696 4.24 37.40 -12.33
CA THR A 696 3.23 37.28 -13.40
C THR A 696 1.84 36.90 -12.85
N LEU A 697 1.78 36.03 -11.84
CA LEU A 697 0.53 35.58 -11.21
C LEU A 697 0.03 36.51 -10.08
N SER A 698 0.73 37.60 -9.79
CA SER A 698 0.34 38.58 -8.76
C SER A 698 -1.04 39.22 -8.94
N ARG A 699 -1.63 39.12 -10.14
CA ARG A 699 -2.96 39.65 -10.48
C ARG A 699 -4.11 38.68 -10.15
N GLN A 700 -3.79 37.42 -9.90
CA GLN A 700 -4.74 36.36 -9.54
C GLN A 700 -4.86 36.24 -8.01
N PRO A 701 -5.89 35.59 -7.46
CA PRO A 701 -6.02 35.28 -6.03
C PRO A 701 -4.99 34.22 -5.58
N SER A 702 -3.71 34.56 -5.72
CA SER A 702 -2.55 33.74 -5.37
C SER A 702 -1.86 34.36 -4.16
N LYS A 703 -1.42 33.53 -3.21
CA LYS A 703 -0.58 33.96 -2.08
C LYS A 703 0.80 33.35 -2.23
N THR A 704 1.83 34.17 -2.05
CA THR A 704 3.24 33.74 -2.09
C THR A 704 3.75 33.55 -0.65
N ARG A 705 4.37 32.39 -0.38
CA ARG A 705 4.97 32.04 0.91
C ARG A 705 6.41 31.57 0.71
N ARG A 706 7.29 31.84 1.69
CA ARG A 706 8.74 31.60 1.64
C ARG A 706 9.24 30.80 2.84
N SER A 707 10.33 30.06 2.69
CA SER A 707 11.09 29.55 3.83
C SER A 707 11.91 30.69 4.47
N ALA A 708 11.82 30.88 5.78
CA ALA A 708 12.67 31.83 6.51
C ALA A 708 14.11 31.30 6.60
N SER A 709 15.08 32.11 6.18
CA SER A 709 16.49 31.95 6.48
C SER A 709 17.00 33.26 7.07
N ASN A 710 17.55 33.23 8.29
CA ASN A 710 18.27 34.37 8.82
C ASN A 710 19.71 34.36 8.31
N PHE A 711 20.28 35.54 8.05
CA PHE A 711 21.71 35.74 7.80
C PHE A 711 22.50 35.05 8.93
N GLY A 712 23.19 33.96 8.59
CA GLY A 712 23.81 33.03 9.55
C GLY A 712 23.22 31.62 9.52
N MET A 713 23.44 30.89 8.41
CA MET A 713 23.61 29.42 8.27
C MET A 713 22.88 28.47 9.24
N THR A 714 21.65 28.76 9.64
CA THR A 714 20.76 27.77 10.28
C THR A 714 19.46 27.75 9.50
N PHE A 715 19.20 26.64 8.81
CA PHE A 715 17.92 26.43 8.14
C PHE A 715 16.84 26.40 9.22
N GLN A 716 15.96 27.41 9.22
CA GLN A 716 14.89 27.47 10.20
C GLN A 716 13.73 26.55 9.84
N TYR A 717 13.68 26.02 8.60
CA TYR A 717 12.63 25.14 8.09
C TYR A 717 11.19 25.64 8.34
N LYS A 718 11.02 26.96 8.51
CA LYS A 718 9.75 27.63 8.84
C LYS A 718 9.26 28.43 7.65
N ILE A 719 8.01 28.22 7.24
CA ILE A 719 7.38 28.98 6.15
C ILE A 719 6.72 30.27 6.69
N VAL A 720 6.95 31.38 6.00
CA VAL A 720 6.47 32.74 6.32
C VAL A 720 5.85 33.36 5.07
N ASP A 721 4.87 34.26 5.22
CA ASP A 721 4.25 34.94 4.08
C ASP A 721 5.19 35.99 3.44
N GLY A 722 5.08 36.17 2.11
CA GLY A 722 5.83 37.17 1.34
C GLY A 722 6.81 36.58 0.31
N ALA A 723 7.11 37.36 -0.73
CA ALA A 723 8.23 37.09 -1.65
C ALA A 723 9.56 37.41 -0.93
N PRO A 724 10.69 36.76 -1.28
CA PRO A 724 11.98 37.12 -0.69
C PRO A 724 12.38 38.52 -1.14
N ASP A 725 12.82 39.35 -0.19
CA ASP A 725 13.26 40.71 -0.49
C ASP A 725 14.72 40.78 -0.99
N ASP A 726 15.55 39.74 -0.79
CA ASP A 726 16.92 39.66 -1.35
C ASP A 726 17.44 38.22 -1.19
N MET A 727 17.49 37.43 -2.29
CA MET A 727 18.14 36.11 -2.33
C MET A 727 19.20 36.03 -3.45
N ASN A 728 19.78 37.17 -3.81
CA ASN A 728 20.93 37.16 -4.69
C ASN A 728 22.04 36.38 -3.95
N HIS A 729 22.48 35.24 -4.52
CA HIS A 729 23.61 34.40 -4.09
C HIS A 729 23.36 33.23 -3.08
N TYR A 730 22.11 32.83 -2.79
CA TYR A 730 21.82 31.65 -1.93
C TYR A 730 22.52 30.35 -2.40
N GLY A 731 22.56 30.10 -3.71
CA GLY A 731 23.24 28.93 -4.28
C GLY A 731 24.77 28.95 -4.11
N LEU A 732 25.37 30.15 -4.10
CA LEU A 732 26.81 30.33 -3.94
C LEU A 732 27.25 30.17 -2.46
N GLU A 733 26.40 30.55 -1.52
CA GLU A 733 26.62 30.26 -0.09
C GLU A 733 26.53 28.76 0.21
N LEU A 734 25.61 28.04 -0.43
CA LEU A 734 25.55 26.57 -0.36
C LEU A 734 26.79 25.90 -0.94
N ALA A 735 27.31 26.42 -2.06
CA ALA A 735 28.54 25.93 -2.66
C ALA A 735 29.75 26.14 -1.72
N ARG A 736 29.81 27.27 -1.01
CA ARG A 736 30.82 27.52 0.02
C ARG A 736 30.76 26.51 1.17
N LEU A 737 29.56 26.09 1.57
CA LEU A 737 29.35 25.03 2.58
C LEU A 737 29.75 23.64 2.11
N ALA A 738 29.77 23.41 0.79
CA ALA A 738 30.21 22.16 0.18
C ALA A 738 31.72 22.10 -0.10
N ASP A 739 32.50 23.02 0.50
CA ASP A 739 33.95 23.17 0.31
C ASP A 739 34.37 23.36 -1.17
N LEU A 740 33.58 24.10 -1.97
CA LEU A 740 34.05 24.52 -3.29
C LEU A 740 35.27 25.46 -3.16
N PRO A 741 36.28 25.34 -4.04
CA PRO A 741 37.44 26.23 -4.00
C PRO A 741 37.03 27.70 -4.09
N GLU A 742 37.62 28.55 -3.24
CA GLU A 742 37.28 29.99 -3.20
C GLU A 742 37.50 30.69 -4.54
N ASP A 743 38.50 30.28 -5.32
CA ASP A 743 38.73 30.82 -6.67
C ASP A 743 37.52 30.59 -7.61
N VAL A 744 36.84 29.46 -7.46
CA VAL A 744 35.62 29.12 -8.23
C VAL A 744 34.43 29.91 -7.70
N LEU A 745 34.30 30.10 -6.39
CA LEU A 745 33.22 30.89 -5.78
C LEU A 745 33.32 32.37 -6.15
N VAL A 746 34.53 32.92 -6.15
CA VAL A 746 34.80 34.31 -6.55
C VAL A 746 34.43 34.52 -8.00
N GLU A 747 34.83 33.61 -8.89
CA GLU A 747 34.49 33.71 -10.31
C GLU A 747 33.00 33.50 -10.56
N ALA A 748 32.36 32.52 -9.91
CA ALA A 748 30.93 32.29 -10.04
C ALA A 748 30.10 33.47 -9.52
N LYS A 749 30.55 34.14 -8.44
CA LYS A 749 29.94 35.38 -7.97
C LYS A 749 30.09 36.51 -8.99
N ARG A 750 31.30 36.71 -9.54
CA ARG A 750 31.55 37.73 -10.57
C ARG A 750 30.66 37.54 -11.80
N VAL A 751 30.51 36.30 -12.26
CA VAL A 751 29.65 35.97 -13.41
C VAL A 751 28.17 36.17 -13.06
N SER A 752 27.72 35.76 -11.87
CA SER A 752 26.34 35.95 -11.41
C SER A 752 25.97 37.44 -11.36
N GLU A 753 26.80 38.26 -10.73
CA GLU A 753 26.60 39.72 -10.65
C GLU A 753 26.55 40.34 -12.06
N HIS A 754 27.41 39.90 -12.98
CA HIS A 754 27.42 40.39 -14.35
C HIS A 754 26.15 40.02 -15.13
N LEU A 755 25.65 38.78 -14.98
CA LEU A 755 24.41 38.34 -15.61
C LEU A 755 23.19 39.09 -15.05
N THR A 756 23.12 39.30 -13.74
CA THR A 756 22.06 40.10 -13.11
C THR A 756 22.10 41.56 -13.59
N ASP A 757 23.29 42.16 -13.69
CA ASP A 757 23.46 43.51 -14.25
C ASP A 757 22.98 43.61 -15.71
N MET A 758 23.20 42.56 -16.51
CA MET A 758 22.71 42.50 -17.89
C MET A 758 21.19 42.35 -17.95
N GLU A 759 20.61 41.45 -17.15
CA GLU A 759 19.16 41.27 -17.05
C GLU A 759 18.46 42.52 -16.53
N GLU A 760 19.02 43.21 -15.54
CA GLU A 760 18.47 44.47 -15.03
C GLU A 760 18.51 45.58 -16.09
N ARG A 761 19.56 45.65 -16.91
CA ARG A 761 19.63 46.59 -18.04
C ARG A 761 18.56 46.27 -19.08
N GLU A 762 18.42 45.00 -19.48
CA GLU A 762 17.39 44.57 -20.44
C GLU A 762 15.96 44.74 -19.89
N GLN A 763 15.74 44.53 -18.59
CA GLN A 763 14.46 44.74 -17.92
C GLN A 763 14.09 46.22 -17.76
N ARG A 764 15.06 47.11 -17.56
CA ARG A 764 14.87 48.57 -17.57
C ARG A 764 14.53 49.08 -18.97
N GLU A 765 15.03 48.41 -20.01
CA GLU A 765 14.73 48.72 -21.42
C GLU A 765 13.43 48.04 -21.93
N SER A 766 12.87 47.08 -21.17
CA SER A 766 11.66 46.34 -21.56
C SER A 766 10.36 47.13 -21.35
N HIS A 767 9.66 47.40 -22.46
CA HIS A 767 8.40 48.14 -22.51
C HIS A 767 7.30 47.56 -21.59
N THR A 768 7.29 46.24 -21.39
CA THR A 768 6.29 45.54 -20.57
C THR A 768 6.44 45.85 -19.07
N ASN A 769 7.67 46.03 -18.59
CA ASN A 769 7.95 46.35 -17.18
C ASN A 769 7.57 47.79 -16.84
N MET A 770 7.84 48.72 -17.77
CA MET A 770 7.36 50.11 -17.68
C MET A 770 5.83 50.18 -17.62
N VAL A 771 5.12 49.38 -18.42
CA VAL A 771 3.66 49.27 -18.35
C VAL A 771 3.17 48.70 -17.01
N ALA A 772 3.87 47.71 -16.44
CA ALA A 772 3.52 47.12 -15.14
C ALA A 772 3.73 48.09 -13.96
N ILE A 773 4.86 48.80 -13.93
CA ILE A 773 5.17 49.82 -12.91
C ILE A 773 4.15 50.95 -12.99
N ARG A 774 3.83 51.42 -14.20
CA ARG A 774 2.81 52.45 -14.45
C ARG A 774 1.43 52.02 -13.96
N ARG A 775 1.03 50.77 -14.20
CA ARG A 775 -0.25 50.21 -13.72
C ARG A 775 -0.29 50.07 -12.21
N LYS A 776 0.81 49.67 -11.56
CA LYS A 776 0.92 49.57 -10.09
C LYS A 776 0.82 50.94 -9.44
N ALA A 777 1.45 51.97 -10.03
CA ALA A 777 1.31 53.35 -9.59
C ALA A 777 -0.14 53.85 -9.71
N LEU A 778 -0.83 53.57 -10.82
CA LEU A 778 -2.24 53.94 -11.01
C LEU A 778 -3.19 53.20 -10.06
N LEU A 779 -2.95 51.91 -9.80
CA LEU A 779 -3.72 51.13 -8.82
C LEU A 779 -3.51 51.68 -7.40
N ARG A 780 -2.26 51.95 -7.02
CA ARG A 780 -1.93 52.58 -5.72
C ARG A 780 -2.59 53.94 -5.58
N LEU A 781 -2.57 54.75 -6.63
CA LEU A 781 -3.26 56.04 -6.69
C LEU A 781 -4.75 55.86 -6.41
N ARG A 782 -5.43 54.96 -7.13
CA ARG A 782 -6.85 54.67 -6.92
C ARG A 782 -7.12 54.20 -5.49
N THR A 783 -6.40 53.19 -5.01
CA THR A 783 -6.68 52.58 -3.69
C THR A 783 -6.46 53.58 -2.56
N GLN A 784 -5.37 54.36 -2.58
CA GLN A 784 -5.11 55.33 -1.52
C GLN A 784 -6.05 56.54 -1.59
N LEU A 785 -6.45 57.00 -2.78
CA LEU A 785 -7.47 58.05 -2.90
C LEU A 785 -8.85 57.57 -2.45
N THR A 786 -9.25 56.34 -2.79
CA THR A 786 -10.50 55.74 -2.30
C THR A 786 -10.47 55.56 -0.79
N GLN A 787 -9.35 55.11 -0.22
CA GLN A 787 -9.20 54.98 1.23
C GLN A 787 -9.20 56.34 1.95
N ALA A 788 -8.58 57.37 1.34
CA ALA A 788 -8.63 58.74 1.86
C ALA A 788 -10.04 59.33 1.76
N LEU A 789 -10.80 59.01 0.73
CA LEU A 789 -12.19 59.45 0.56
C LEU A 789 -13.14 58.77 1.57
N ASP A 790 -13.03 57.46 1.72
CA ASP A 790 -14.01 56.65 2.48
C ASP A 790 -13.71 56.60 3.98
N HIS A 791 -12.46 56.82 4.40
CA HIS A 791 -12.00 56.55 5.78
C HIS A 791 -11.11 57.62 6.41
N SER A 792 -10.80 58.73 5.74
CA SER A 792 -9.95 59.77 6.34
C SER A 792 -10.69 60.57 7.41
N THR A 793 -10.06 60.74 8.56
CA THR A 793 -10.49 61.64 9.66
C THR A 793 -9.54 62.84 9.82
N LEU A 794 -8.65 63.05 8.85
CA LEU A 794 -7.65 64.13 8.88
C LEU A 794 -8.31 65.50 8.65
N PRO A 795 -7.81 66.57 9.30
CA PRO A 795 -8.22 67.95 9.01
C PRO A 795 -7.94 68.32 7.54
N ASP A 796 -8.79 69.16 6.94
CA ASP A 796 -8.73 69.52 5.50
C ASP A 796 -7.34 70.01 5.03
N ALA A 797 -6.62 70.76 5.87
CA ALA A 797 -5.28 71.26 5.55
C ALA A 797 -4.23 70.14 5.46
N GLU A 798 -4.28 69.16 6.37
CA GLU A 798 -3.34 68.03 6.39
C GLU A 798 -3.68 66.99 5.32
N LEU A 799 -4.96 66.82 5.03
CA LEU A 799 -5.43 65.98 3.93
C LEU A 799 -4.98 66.55 2.57
N ALA A 800 -5.07 67.87 2.39
CA ALA A 800 -4.58 68.54 1.19
C ALA A 800 -3.06 68.37 1.01
N ASP A 801 -2.28 68.52 2.08
CA ASP A 801 -0.83 68.31 2.06
C ASP A 801 -0.44 66.86 1.76
N TYR A 802 -1.18 65.89 2.34
CA TYR A 802 -0.99 64.46 2.07
C TYR A 802 -1.26 64.15 0.59
N ILE A 803 -2.38 64.62 0.05
CA ILE A 803 -2.73 64.42 -1.37
C ILE A 803 -1.69 65.09 -2.28
N ALA A 804 -1.20 66.28 -1.93
CA ALA A 804 -0.19 67.00 -2.73
C ALA A 804 1.19 66.32 -2.72
N ARG A 805 1.58 65.66 -1.63
CA ARG A 805 2.79 64.82 -1.59
C ARG A 805 2.59 63.55 -2.39
N PHE A 806 1.46 62.87 -2.17
CA PHE A 806 1.14 61.63 -2.88
C PHE A 806 1.02 61.83 -4.40
N GLN A 807 0.45 62.96 -4.82
CA GLN A 807 0.41 63.35 -6.23
C GLN A 807 1.81 63.53 -6.80
N ARG A 808 2.73 64.20 -6.09
CA ARG A 808 4.13 64.36 -6.54
C ARG A 808 4.83 63.01 -6.70
N ASP A 809 4.69 62.13 -5.71
CA ASP A 809 5.29 60.79 -5.73
C ASP A 809 4.79 59.97 -6.93
N ILE A 810 3.47 59.96 -7.17
CA ILE A 810 2.88 59.23 -8.30
C ILE A 810 3.26 59.89 -9.64
N THR A 811 3.31 61.22 -9.72
CA THR A 811 3.68 61.93 -10.96
C THR A 811 5.13 61.65 -11.33
N GLN A 812 6.03 61.57 -10.35
CA GLN A 812 7.43 61.20 -10.57
C GLN A 812 7.54 59.77 -11.12
N VAL A 813 6.86 58.80 -10.50
CA VAL A 813 6.84 57.41 -10.99
C VAL A 813 6.24 57.29 -12.40
N LEU A 814 5.23 58.10 -12.73
CA LEU A 814 4.64 58.14 -14.07
C LEU A 814 5.55 58.82 -15.11
N HIS A 815 6.40 59.76 -14.69
CA HIS A 815 7.36 60.44 -15.55
C HIS A 815 8.60 59.59 -15.82
N ASP A 816 9.06 58.84 -14.83
CA ASP A 816 10.19 57.91 -14.94
C ASP A 816 9.85 56.65 -15.76
N THR A 817 8.56 56.47 -16.13
CA THR A 817 8.04 55.33 -16.90
C THR A 817 7.46 55.71 -18.27
N LEU A 818 7.71 56.95 -18.73
CA LEU A 818 7.45 57.46 -20.08
C LEU A 818 8.67 57.24 -20.96
#